data_AF-K0RLQ2-F1
#
_entry.id   AF-K0RLQ2-F1
#
_cell.length_a   1.000
_cell.length_b   1.000
_cell.length_c   1.000
_cell.angle_alpha   90.00
_cell.angle_beta   90.00
_cell.angle_gamma   90.00
#
_symmetry.space_group_name_H-M   'P 1'
#
loop_
_entity.id
_entity.type
_entity.pdbx_description
1 polymer ?
#
loop_
_entity_poly.entity_id
_entity_poly.type
_entity_poly.pdbx_seq_one_letter_code
_entity_poly.pdbx_strand_id
1 'polypeptide(L)'
;MCSSSPRQQDPKRSREASNLRSIFESTYGIFATRGGDRRRGRDGGTTGIHNDATLSFPPPHRTAPTLAYAEPNAGRHPVEGRDDAEADCRSRVDLSLLTNAHTSMKGYEETVHPDISRMLLAEYDTTAEVPYYVTGRLTLGCKAATMLPPDSLRIDQLANLAEECERAISRSSTSKSMSPTQLGLIRLSESECGDNDGTSLLVASMMALTLLESSIRRTVNWGQPAKQGSAPLKDLIQRLSEMEVEGSSLTSLAPVLRTLLLPTKFGGINLRNLVLHGFLSEISVKWFSLVLILLNTFEDAVPAIGSPESNGVVFPARPTKYPFWKDLVENGQSILRSKLALQKLECQARDFVPTTHLGLLRFLLRNLAPTIFGESSRPLSVTYVALMCIILEHSLRLMWCEINGRLDDKKAQPSTYYVTLDGHGQKTIHDVILLPFLMTGERNALVQELGAPLCSLLSDLFTSPSLEAPNTRAAVFHGTFDETIFSELKSLVEPDVYASAAIDERESNESLADIACVLTSCLESLSNPSRALKYRPVYSHTASYNRQFAAIFANLNRLRAIIANDRLVSDAVCLMEERQAQICHDATALYVDPTDLQVMNEMLAGNNDDTWGVEDLYDEHSTNLLLSSSGASLALLEDTAAAAESYIAGLNERTIAVERGARDRVNNGRAAPRQGLVESCREVKNDTLNFRCIRKHQLGQIPEGSTKLPSREGD
;
A
#
# COMPACT_ATOMS: atom_id res chain seq x y z
N MET A 1 -2.12 57.53 6.29
CA MET A 1 -0.66 57.74 6.39
C MET A 1 -0.07 56.60 7.20
N CYS A 2 0.39 55.55 6.52
CA CYS A 2 1.33 54.53 7.03
C CYS A 2 1.84 53.81 5.79
N SER A 3 3.10 54.06 5.43
CA SER A 3 3.80 53.51 4.28
C SER A 3 4.41 52.15 4.64
N SER A 4 3.95 51.09 3.99
CA SER A 4 4.62 49.78 3.99
C SER A 4 5.67 49.74 2.88
N SER A 5 6.90 49.42 3.27
CA SER A 5 8.07 49.29 2.39
C SER A 5 8.04 47.94 1.64
N PRO A 6 8.51 47.85 0.38
CA PRO A 6 8.59 46.58 -0.33
C PRO A 6 9.85 45.80 0.07
N ARG A 7 9.67 44.51 0.39
CA ARG A 7 10.77 43.55 0.59
C ARG A 7 11.56 43.39 -0.72
N GLN A 8 12.84 43.76 -0.70
CA GLN A 8 13.80 43.42 -1.74
C GLN A 8 13.98 41.89 -1.80
N GLN A 9 13.78 41.31 -2.99
CA GLN A 9 14.10 39.91 -3.26
C GLN A 9 15.62 39.73 -3.32
N ASP A 10 16.11 38.74 -2.59
CA ASP A 10 17.53 38.39 -2.50
C ASP A 10 17.98 37.65 -3.78
N PRO A 11 18.91 38.20 -4.58
CA PRO A 11 19.34 37.60 -5.85
C PRO A 11 20.09 36.27 -5.72
N LYS A 12 20.41 35.81 -4.49
CA LYS A 12 21.03 34.49 -4.27
C LYS A 12 20.09 33.31 -4.55
N ARG A 13 18.78 33.43 -4.28
CA ARG A 13 17.80 32.34 -4.53
C ARG A 13 17.56 32.04 -6.02
N SER A 14 17.76 33.03 -6.90
CA SER A 14 17.61 32.87 -8.35
C SER A 14 18.73 32.01 -8.97
N ARG A 15 19.95 32.07 -8.41
CA ARG A 15 21.07 31.24 -8.87
C ARG A 15 20.93 29.78 -8.46
N GLU A 16 20.38 29.49 -7.28
CA GLU A 16 20.16 28.12 -6.80
C GLU A 16 19.07 27.40 -7.61
N ALA A 17 17.99 28.10 -8.00
CA ALA A 17 16.96 27.56 -8.89
C ALA A 17 17.50 27.21 -10.31
N SER A 18 18.49 27.96 -10.81
CA SER A 18 19.11 27.67 -12.11
C SER A 18 20.02 26.43 -12.09
N ASN A 19 20.69 26.17 -10.96
CA ASN A 19 21.54 24.99 -10.79
C ASN A 19 20.73 23.70 -10.63
N LEU A 20 19.56 23.76 -9.98
CA LEU A 20 18.65 22.61 -9.84
C LEU A 20 18.07 22.17 -11.19
N ARG A 21 17.77 23.13 -12.09
CA ARG A 21 17.30 22.84 -13.45
C ARG A 21 18.36 22.13 -14.30
N SER A 22 19.64 22.51 -14.16
CA SER A 22 20.77 21.86 -14.84
C SER A 22 21.01 20.43 -14.37
N ILE A 23 20.78 20.13 -13.09
CA ILE A 23 20.91 18.76 -12.55
C ILE A 23 19.78 17.88 -13.08
N PHE A 24 18.55 18.42 -13.15
CA PHE A 24 17.37 17.70 -13.67
C PHE A 24 17.53 17.31 -15.14
N GLU A 25 18.08 18.19 -15.98
CA GLU A 25 18.34 17.90 -17.40
C GLU A 25 19.50 16.91 -17.62
N SER A 26 20.47 16.84 -16.70
CA SER A 26 21.62 15.92 -16.82
C SER A 26 21.31 14.47 -16.40
N THR A 27 20.39 14.28 -15.45
CA THR A 27 20.07 12.97 -14.87
C THR A 27 18.98 12.24 -15.66
N TYR A 28 18.13 12.96 -16.41
CA TYR A 28 16.94 12.39 -17.08
C TYR A 28 16.89 12.65 -18.61
N GLY A 29 18.06 12.83 -19.24
CA GLY A 29 18.19 12.98 -20.70
C GLY A 29 17.57 11.83 -21.50
N ILE A 30 16.48 12.15 -22.18
CA ILE A 30 15.54 11.28 -22.90
C ILE A 30 16.16 10.52 -24.09
N PHE A 31 15.91 9.20 -24.15
CA PHE A 31 15.84 8.45 -25.41
C PHE A 31 14.47 8.71 -26.07
N ALA A 32 14.42 9.65 -27.00
CA ALA A 32 13.29 9.82 -27.92
C ALA A 32 13.71 9.28 -29.28
N THR A 33 13.21 8.10 -29.63
CA THR A 33 13.32 7.56 -30.98
C THR A 33 12.56 8.44 -31.96
N ARG A 34 13.31 9.15 -32.80
CA ARG A 34 12.82 9.87 -33.99
C ARG A 34 12.21 8.87 -34.99
N GLY A 35 10.88 8.85 -35.08
CA GLY A 35 10.17 8.45 -36.29
C GLY A 35 10.03 9.67 -37.19
N GLY A 36 10.81 9.72 -38.27
CA GLY A 36 10.70 10.76 -39.27
C GLY A 36 9.54 10.49 -40.22
N ASP A 37 8.80 11.53 -40.59
CA ASP A 37 8.40 11.65 -41.98
C ASP A 37 8.41 13.11 -42.44
N ARG A 38 9.07 13.32 -43.59
CA ARG A 38 9.33 14.62 -44.21
C ARG A 38 8.25 14.89 -45.24
N ARG A 39 7.51 16.00 -45.15
CA ARG A 39 7.15 16.78 -46.35
C ARG A 39 7.22 18.28 -46.10
N ARG A 40 7.83 18.93 -47.09
CA ARG A 40 8.21 20.33 -47.20
C ARG A 40 6.98 21.24 -47.43
N GLY A 41 7.06 22.47 -46.92
CA GLY A 41 6.25 23.59 -47.35
C GLY A 41 6.79 24.90 -46.77
N ARG A 42 7.53 25.64 -47.61
CA ARG A 42 8.11 26.98 -47.42
C ARG A 42 6.96 28.01 -47.51
N ASP A 43 6.85 29.00 -46.64
CA ASP A 43 7.30 30.41 -46.77
C ASP A 43 6.71 31.12 -45.54
N GLY A 44 7.40 31.98 -44.76
CA GLY A 44 7.87 33.31 -45.13
C GLY A 44 6.88 34.37 -44.59
N GLY A 45 7.28 35.20 -43.60
CA GLY A 45 6.49 36.40 -43.24
C GLY A 45 6.62 36.90 -41.81
N THR A 46 7.52 37.87 -41.61
CA THR A 46 7.62 38.76 -40.44
C THR A 46 6.65 39.94 -40.55
N THR A 47 5.88 40.21 -39.48
CA THR A 47 5.31 41.50 -38.98
C THR A 47 4.51 41.14 -37.72
N GLY A 48 4.47 41.82 -36.57
CA GLY A 48 4.60 43.24 -36.27
C GLY A 48 3.31 43.75 -35.59
N ILE A 49 3.31 43.81 -34.24
CA ILE A 49 2.68 44.85 -33.38
C ILE A 49 1.12 44.86 -33.12
N HIS A 50 0.78 44.99 -31.81
CA HIS A 50 -0.44 45.47 -31.10
C HIS A 50 -1.77 44.68 -31.27
N ASN A 51 -2.54 44.30 -30.23
CA ASN A 51 -3.18 45.11 -29.20
C ASN A 51 -4.02 44.25 -28.22
N ASP A 52 -4.36 44.90 -27.11
CA ASP A 52 -5.26 44.58 -25.99
C ASP A 52 -6.42 43.60 -26.20
N ALA A 53 -6.64 42.76 -25.18
CA ALA A 53 -7.97 42.32 -24.75
C ALA A 53 -7.97 41.91 -23.27
N THR A 54 -8.34 42.85 -22.41
CA THR A 54 -8.86 42.60 -21.06
C THR A 54 -10.21 41.90 -21.13
N LEU A 55 -10.33 40.71 -20.54
CA LEU A 55 -11.62 40.08 -20.25
C LEU A 55 -11.70 39.75 -18.75
N SER A 56 -12.46 40.61 -18.07
CA SER A 56 -12.94 40.45 -16.70
C SER A 56 -14.10 39.46 -16.65
N PHE A 57 -13.99 38.41 -15.81
CA PHE A 57 -15.10 37.53 -15.46
C PHE A 57 -15.74 37.96 -14.13
N PRO A 58 -17.08 37.94 -14.00
CA PRO A 58 -17.76 38.23 -12.75
C PRO A 58 -17.85 36.99 -11.83
N PRO A 59 -17.99 37.17 -10.50
CA PRO A 59 -18.09 36.05 -9.57
C PRO A 59 -19.50 35.44 -9.56
N PRO A 60 -19.66 34.13 -9.29
CA PRO A 60 -20.98 33.52 -9.13
C PRO A 60 -21.50 33.72 -7.71
N HIS A 61 -22.65 34.40 -7.60
CA HIS A 61 -23.50 34.38 -6.41
C HIS A 61 -24.20 33.01 -6.30
N ARG A 62 -24.07 32.32 -5.17
CA ARG A 62 -24.98 31.24 -4.76
C ARG A 62 -25.85 31.74 -3.60
N THR A 63 -27.13 31.96 -3.91
CA THR A 63 -28.22 32.13 -2.94
C THR A 63 -28.80 30.76 -2.60
N ALA A 64 -28.80 30.39 -1.32
CA ALA A 64 -29.51 29.22 -0.81
C ALA A 64 -31.00 29.57 -0.57
N PRO A 65 -31.96 28.71 -0.94
CA PRO A 65 -33.33 28.86 -0.48
C PRO A 65 -33.55 28.07 0.82
N THR A 66 -33.89 28.79 1.87
CA THR A 66 -34.44 28.25 3.12
C THR A 66 -35.88 27.79 2.86
N LEU A 67 -36.14 26.49 2.96
CA LEU A 67 -37.50 25.94 3.00
C LEU A 67 -37.73 25.26 4.34
N ALA A 68 -38.63 25.87 5.12
CA ALA A 68 -39.19 25.34 6.34
C ALA A 68 -40.46 24.53 6.02
N TYR A 69 -40.56 23.32 6.56
CA TYR A 69 -41.81 22.54 6.72
C TYR A 69 -41.62 21.70 8.01
N ALA A 70 -42.29 22.04 9.11
CA ALA A 70 -43.67 21.69 9.48
C ALA A 70 -43.86 20.20 9.81
N GLU A 71 -43.94 19.91 11.11
CA GLU A 71 -44.41 18.64 11.68
C GLU A 71 -45.88 18.35 11.30
N PRO A 72 -46.31 17.08 11.37
CA PRO A 72 -47.25 16.77 12.45
C PRO A 72 -47.14 15.36 13.08
N ASN A 73 -47.27 15.36 14.41
CA ASN A 73 -48.05 14.49 15.30
C ASN A 73 -48.48 13.06 14.89
N ALA A 74 -48.04 12.12 15.74
CA ALA A 74 -48.82 11.20 16.59
C ALA A 74 -49.86 10.23 15.96
N GLY A 75 -49.64 8.93 16.16
CA GLY A 75 -50.70 7.92 16.04
C GLY A 75 -50.32 6.44 16.24
N ARG A 76 -50.44 5.97 17.48
CA ARG A 76 -50.99 4.66 17.93
C ARG A 76 -50.32 3.29 17.65
N HIS A 77 -50.08 2.63 18.81
CA HIS A 77 -50.40 1.26 19.26
C HIS A 77 -49.40 0.09 19.15
N PRO A 78 -49.38 -0.81 20.16
CA PRO A 78 -48.39 -1.87 20.35
C PRO A 78 -48.90 -3.22 19.83
N VAL A 79 -47.96 -4.12 19.51
CA VAL A 79 -48.23 -5.56 19.45
C VAL A 79 -47.06 -6.29 20.09
N GLU A 80 -47.36 -6.98 21.18
CA GLU A 80 -46.53 -7.99 21.84
C GLU A 80 -46.54 -9.31 21.05
N GLY A 81 -45.41 -10.04 21.14
CA GLY A 81 -45.40 -11.49 21.20
C GLY A 81 -45.08 -12.23 19.91
N ARG A 82 -43.90 -12.86 19.85
CA ARG A 82 -43.77 -14.33 19.99
C ARG A 82 -42.32 -14.79 19.96
N ASP A 83 -42.09 -15.70 20.90
CA ASP A 83 -40.90 -16.51 21.12
C ASP A 83 -40.70 -17.60 20.06
N ASP A 84 -39.42 -17.96 19.92
CA ASP A 84 -38.84 -19.29 19.73
C ASP A 84 -39.30 -20.19 18.57
N ALA A 85 -38.44 -20.20 17.54
CA ALA A 85 -38.19 -21.40 16.73
C ALA A 85 -36.71 -21.43 16.33
N GLU A 86 -35.89 -22.13 17.12
CA GLU A 86 -34.59 -22.65 16.66
C GLU A 86 -34.84 -23.60 15.48
N ALA A 87 -34.58 -23.12 14.27
CA ALA A 87 -34.57 -23.92 13.06
C ALA A 87 -33.14 -24.38 12.76
N ASP A 88 -32.98 -25.70 12.69
CA ASP A 88 -31.79 -26.44 12.26
C ASP A 88 -31.22 -25.85 10.94
N CYS A 89 -30.14 -25.09 11.08
CA CYS A 89 -29.56 -24.26 10.02
C CYS A 89 -28.60 -25.09 9.14
N ARG A 90 -29.13 -26.03 8.36
CA ARG A 90 -28.42 -26.55 7.19
C ARG A 90 -28.85 -25.77 5.96
N SER A 91 -28.33 -24.55 5.83
CA SER A 91 -28.57 -23.69 4.67
C SER A 91 -28.06 -24.39 3.40
N ARG A 92 -28.96 -24.73 2.48
CA ARG A 92 -28.57 -24.95 1.09
C ARG A 92 -28.13 -23.61 0.51
N VAL A 93 -26.93 -23.55 -0.05
CA VAL A 93 -26.42 -22.43 -0.84
C VAL A 93 -27.25 -22.39 -2.13
N ASP A 94 -28.15 -21.41 -2.26
CA ASP A 94 -29.05 -21.27 -3.41
C ASP A 94 -28.54 -20.18 -4.36
N LEU A 95 -27.67 -20.57 -5.28
CA LEU A 95 -27.09 -19.70 -6.31
C LEU A 95 -28.12 -19.18 -7.32
N SER A 96 -29.35 -19.71 -7.32
CA SER A 96 -30.39 -19.23 -8.24
C SER A 96 -30.85 -17.79 -7.92
N LEU A 97 -30.67 -17.32 -6.68
CA LEU A 97 -30.98 -15.95 -6.28
C LEU A 97 -30.09 -14.89 -6.95
N LEU A 98 -28.88 -15.26 -7.40
CA LEU A 98 -27.95 -14.35 -8.09
C LEU A 98 -28.37 -14.00 -9.53
N THR A 99 -29.30 -14.75 -10.13
CA THR A 99 -29.64 -14.64 -11.56
C THR A 99 -30.60 -13.50 -11.93
N ASN A 100 -31.14 -12.76 -10.95
CA ASN A 100 -32.13 -11.70 -11.20
C ASN A 100 -31.56 -10.26 -11.23
N ALA A 101 -30.25 -10.09 -11.12
CA ALA A 101 -29.59 -8.77 -11.14
C ALA A 101 -29.19 -8.34 -12.56
N HIS A 102 -30.16 -8.18 -13.48
CA HIS A 102 -29.96 -7.40 -14.69
C HIS A 102 -30.34 -5.94 -14.41
N THR A 103 -29.61 -5.30 -13.50
CA THR A 103 -29.68 -3.85 -13.27
C THR A 103 -29.10 -3.11 -14.47
N SER A 104 -29.72 -1.97 -14.79
CA SER A 104 -29.28 -1.05 -15.84
C SER A 104 -27.87 -0.56 -15.55
N MET A 105 -26.86 -1.16 -16.20
CA MET A 105 -25.42 -0.84 -16.10
C MET A 105 -25.01 0.55 -16.64
N LYS A 106 -25.93 1.51 -16.64
CA LYS A 106 -25.66 2.92 -16.98
C LYS A 106 -24.54 3.53 -16.12
N GLY A 107 -24.27 3.00 -14.93
CA GLY A 107 -23.20 3.47 -14.04
C GLY A 107 -21.79 3.28 -14.61
N TYR A 108 -21.56 2.28 -15.46
CA TYR A 108 -20.24 2.02 -16.03
C TYR A 108 -19.77 3.12 -16.97
N GLU A 109 -20.67 3.77 -17.71
CA GLU A 109 -20.29 4.80 -18.67
C GLU A 109 -19.66 6.04 -18.00
N GLU A 110 -19.88 6.22 -16.69
CA GLU A 110 -19.29 7.30 -15.91
C GLU A 110 -17.81 7.02 -15.56
N THR A 111 -17.42 5.74 -15.39
CA THR A 111 -16.14 5.34 -14.82
C THR A 111 -15.28 4.46 -15.74
N VAL A 112 -15.83 3.90 -16.81
CA VAL A 112 -15.09 3.10 -17.80
C VAL A 112 -15.38 3.55 -19.22
N HIS A 113 -14.38 3.42 -20.10
CA HIS A 113 -14.53 3.70 -21.52
C HIS A 113 -15.60 2.77 -22.15
N PRO A 114 -16.40 3.23 -23.13
CA PRO A 114 -17.45 2.42 -23.76
C PRO A 114 -16.96 1.07 -24.30
N ASP A 115 -15.72 1.00 -24.78
CA ASP A 115 -15.12 -0.27 -25.24
C ASP A 115 -14.99 -1.28 -24.10
N ILE A 116 -14.53 -0.86 -22.93
CA ILE A 116 -14.42 -1.70 -21.74
C ILE A 116 -15.82 -2.06 -21.23
N SER A 117 -16.76 -1.11 -21.24
CA SER A 117 -18.15 -1.37 -20.86
C SER A 117 -18.78 -2.46 -21.74
N ARG A 118 -18.60 -2.39 -23.06
CA ARG A 118 -19.05 -3.44 -24.00
C ARG A 118 -18.39 -4.79 -23.73
N MET A 119 -17.09 -4.79 -23.42
CA MET A 119 -16.36 -6.00 -23.01
C MET A 119 -16.97 -6.65 -21.76
N LEU A 120 -17.32 -5.85 -20.74
CA LEU A 120 -17.89 -6.32 -19.48
C LEU A 120 -19.36 -6.78 -19.62
N LEU A 121 -20.15 -6.07 -20.41
CA LEU A 121 -21.54 -6.42 -20.75
C LEU A 121 -21.60 -7.72 -21.54
N ALA A 122 -20.59 -7.95 -22.37
CA ALA A 122 -20.55 -9.00 -23.37
C ALA A 122 -21.73 -8.97 -24.34
N GLU A 123 -21.98 -7.81 -24.94
CA GLU A 123 -22.85 -7.69 -26.12
C GLU A 123 -22.18 -8.31 -27.36
N TYR A 124 -21.82 -9.59 -27.29
CA TYR A 124 -21.12 -10.32 -28.34
C TYR A 124 -21.89 -11.57 -28.77
N ASP A 125 -21.50 -12.07 -29.94
CA ASP A 125 -22.07 -13.26 -30.55
C ASP A 125 -21.78 -14.52 -29.70
N THR A 126 -22.83 -15.07 -29.11
CA THR A 126 -22.77 -16.28 -28.26
C THR A 126 -22.46 -17.55 -29.04
N THR A 127 -22.37 -17.48 -30.37
CA THR A 127 -22.04 -18.64 -31.23
C THR A 127 -20.54 -18.91 -31.34
N ALA A 128 -19.68 -18.02 -30.83
CA ALA A 128 -18.23 -18.22 -30.90
C ALA A 128 -17.79 -19.47 -30.15
N GLU A 129 -17.13 -20.40 -30.85
CA GLU A 129 -16.60 -21.62 -30.25
C GLU A 129 -15.52 -21.29 -29.21
N VAL A 130 -15.74 -21.77 -27.98
CA VAL A 130 -14.80 -21.64 -26.87
C VAL A 130 -13.85 -22.84 -26.86
N PRO A 131 -12.52 -22.65 -26.91
CA PRO A 131 -11.55 -23.75 -26.92
C PRO A 131 -11.34 -24.42 -25.54
N TYR A 132 -12.12 -24.00 -24.55
CA TYR A 132 -12.11 -24.50 -23.18
C TYR A 132 -13.46 -25.15 -22.84
N TYR A 133 -13.46 -25.93 -21.76
CA TYR A 133 -14.67 -26.48 -21.16
C TYR A 133 -14.50 -26.54 -19.64
N VAL A 134 -15.61 -26.51 -18.91
CA VAL A 134 -15.59 -26.68 -17.45
C VAL A 134 -15.69 -28.17 -17.10
N THR A 135 -14.75 -28.69 -16.31
CA THR A 135 -14.76 -30.09 -15.85
C THR A 135 -15.79 -30.31 -14.75
N GLY A 136 -16.12 -31.57 -14.46
CA GLY A 136 -16.98 -31.93 -13.31
C GLY A 136 -16.40 -31.57 -11.94
N ARG A 137 -15.12 -31.18 -11.86
CA ARG A 137 -14.47 -30.66 -10.65
C ARG A 137 -14.48 -29.14 -10.57
N LEU A 138 -15.18 -28.45 -11.48
CA LEU A 138 -15.17 -27.00 -11.61
C LEU A 138 -13.76 -26.45 -11.87
N THR A 139 -13.02 -27.11 -12.76
CA THR A 139 -11.74 -26.61 -13.28
C THR A 139 -11.83 -26.39 -14.79
N LEU A 140 -10.90 -25.63 -15.37
CA LEU A 140 -10.82 -25.43 -16.81
C LEU A 140 -9.98 -26.52 -17.49
N GLY A 141 -10.58 -27.17 -18.48
CA GLY A 141 -9.90 -28.03 -19.44
C GLY A 141 -9.77 -27.35 -20.80
N CYS A 142 -8.75 -27.73 -21.57
CA CYS A 142 -8.55 -27.29 -22.95
C CYS A 142 -8.94 -28.40 -23.94
N LYS A 143 -9.63 -28.05 -25.03
CA LYS A 143 -10.03 -28.99 -26.07
C LYS A 143 -8.81 -29.34 -26.95
N ALA A 144 -8.41 -30.62 -26.94
CA ALA A 144 -7.19 -31.14 -27.57
C ALA A 144 -7.06 -30.89 -29.09
N ALA A 145 -8.12 -30.47 -29.78
CA ALA A 145 -8.13 -30.28 -31.24
C ALA A 145 -7.51 -28.95 -31.70
N THR A 146 -7.17 -28.02 -30.80
CA THR A 146 -6.53 -26.75 -31.16
C THR A 146 -5.00 -26.90 -31.14
N MET A 147 -4.37 -27.05 -32.31
CA MET A 147 -2.95 -27.43 -32.41
C MET A 147 -1.96 -26.44 -31.78
N LEU A 148 -2.35 -25.18 -31.55
CA LEU A 148 -1.64 -24.21 -30.72
C LEU A 148 -2.70 -23.22 -30.17
N PRO A 149 -2.83 -23.05 -28.84
CA PRO A 149 -3.74 -22.05 -28.30
C PRO A 149 -3.26 -20.65 -28.76
N PRO A 150 -4.19 -19.75 -29.13
CA PRO A 150 -3.82 -18.40 -29.58
C PRO A 150 -3.13 -17.63 -28.45
N ASP A 151 -2.31 -16.63 -28.77
CA ASP A 151 -1.63 -15.80 -27.76
C ASP A 151 -2.60 -15.13 -26.78
N SER A 152 -3.82 -14.82 -27.23
CA SER A 152 -4.93 -14.28 -26.44
C SER A 152 -6.27 -14.80 -26.95
N LEU A 153 -7.24 -14.98 -26.04
CA LEU A 153 -8.62 -15.23 -26.43
C LEU A 153 -9.28 -13.96 -26.97
N ARG A 154 -10.19 -14.11 -27.93
CA ARG A 154 -11.13 -13.03 -28.27
C ARG A 154 -12.09 -12.78 -27.10
N ILE A 155 -12.56 -11.55 -26.98
CA ILE A 155 -13.43 -11.16 -25.86
C ILE A 155 -14.76 -11.92 -25.84
N ASP A 156 -15.34 -12.20 -27.01
CA ASP A 156 -16.57 -12.97 -27.16
C ASP A 156 -16.42 -14.42 -26.68
N GLN A 157 -15.27 -15.06 -27.00
CA GLN A 157 -14.94 -16.38 -26.49
C GLN A 157 -14.73 -16.38 -24.97
N LEU A 158 -14.10 -15.34 -24.42
CA LEU A 158 -13.91 -15.21 -22.98
C LEU A 158 -15.25 -15.02 -22.24
N ALA A 159 -16.16 -14.23 -22.81
CA ALA A 159 -17.50 -14.04 -22.26
C ALA A 159 -18.32 -15.33 -22.28
N ASN A 160 -18.31 -16.06 -23.40
CA ASN A 160 -18.98 -17.37 -23.50
C ASN A 160 -18.42 -18.38 -22.49
N LEU A 161 -17.10 -18.35 -22.26
CA LEU A 161 -16.47 -19.14 -21.22
C LEU A 161 -16.93 -18.74 -19.81
N ALA A 162 -17.04 -17.43 -19.54
CA ALA A 162 -17.52 -16.93 -18.25
C ALA A 162 -18.96 -17.37 -17.96
N GLU A 163 -19.85 -17.32 -18.97
CA GLU A 163 -21.22 -17.84 -18.85
C GLU A 163 -21.27 -19.36 -18.66
N GLU A 164 -20.36 -20.11 -19.28
CA GLU A 164 -20.24 -21.55 -19.02
C GLU A 164 -19.81 -21.83 -17.58
N CYS A 165 -18.89 -21.03 -17.04
CA CYS A 165 -18.46 -21.11 -15.64
C CYS A 165 -19.61 -20.84 -14.68
N GLU A 166 -20.38 -19.78 -14.92
CA GLU A 166 -21.59 -19.46 -14.15
C GLU A 166 -22.60 -20.61 -14.19
N ARG A 167 -22.92 -21.12 -15.39
CA ARG A 167 -23.83 -22.27 -15.55
C ARG A 167 -23.32 -23.51 -14.82
N ALA A 168 -22.01 -23.75 -14.81
CA ALA A 168 -21.42 -24.90 -14.13
C ALA A 168 -21.53 -24.78 -12.60
N ILE A 169 -21.26 -23.60 -12.05
CA ILE A 169 -21.43 -23.31 -10.62
C ILE A 169 -22.90 -23.47 -10.21
N SER A 170 -23.84 -22.92 -10.98
CA SER A 170 -25.28 -23.01 -10.68
C SER A 170 -25.85 -24.43 -10.77
N ARG A 171 -25.27 -25.30 -11.61
CA ARG A 171 -25.69 -26.72 -11.73
C ARG A 171 -25.04 -27.62 -10.69
N SER A 172 -23.90 -27.23 -10.17
CA SER A 172 -23.17 -28.01 -9.18
C SER A 172 -23.97 -28.04 -7.88
N SER A 173 -24.09 -29.22 -7.26
CA SER A 173 -24.48 -29.29 -5.85
C SER A 173 -23.27 -28.86 -5.02
N THR A 174 -23.12 -27.55 -4.91
CA THR A 174 -21.88 -26.76 -4.77
C THR A 174 -20.97 -27.07 -3.59
N SER A 175 -21.38 -27.86 -2.61
CA SER A 175 -20.59 -28.04 -1.40
C SER A 175 -19.47 -29.07 -1.50
N LYS A 176 -19.50 -30.01 -2.45
CA LYS A 176 -18.53 -31.14 -2.43
C LYS A 176 -17.23 -30.91 -3.18
N SER A 177 -17.21 -30.00 -4.15
CA SER A 177 -16.05 -29.79 -5.03
C SER A 177 -15.28 -28.51 -4.74
N MET A 178 -15.81 -27.62 -3.90
CA MET A 178 -15.21 -26.31 -3.62
C MET A 178 -14.42 -26.34 -2.31
N SER A 179 -13.30 -25.62 -2.28
CA SER A 179 -12.53 -25.43 -1.05
C SER A 179 -13.31 -24.54 -0.06
N PRO A 180 -13.05 -24.65 1.26
CA PRO A 180 -13.67 -23.75 2.25
C PRO A 180 -13.48 -22.27 1.93
N THR A 181 -12.35 -21.89 1.33
CA THR A 181 -12.10 -20.52 0.86
C THR A 181 -13.06 -20.10 -0.25
N GLN A 182 -13.28 -20.95 -1.24
CA GLN A 182 -14.22 -20.67 -2.33
C GLN A 182 -15.67 -20.59 -1.84
N LEU A 183 -16.05 -21.47 -0.91
CA LEU A 183 -17.34 -21.38 -0.23
C LEU A 183 -17.46 -20.07 0.54
N GLY A 184 -16.39 -19.62 1.21
CA GLY A 184 -16.31 -18.31 1.87
C GLY A 184 -16.51 -17.14 0.90
N LEU A 185 -15.92 -17.20 -0.31
CA LEU A 185 -16.13 -16.20 -1.36
C LEU A 185 -17.59 -16.16 -1.83
N ILE A 186 -18.22 -17.33 -1.99
CA ILE A 186 -19.64 -17.40 -2.34
C ILE A 186 -20.49 -16.81 -1.21
N ARG A 187 -20.23 -17.17 0.05
CA ARG A 187 -20.93 -16.57 1.21
C ARG A 187 -20.77 -15.06 1.27
N LEU A 188 -19.57 -14.56 1.01
CA LEU A 188 -19.30 -13.13 0.96
C LEU A 188 -20.12 -12.46 -0.15
N SER A 189 -20.26 -13.12 -1.31
CA SER A 189 -21.10 -12.62 -2.43
C SER A 189 -22.60 -12.66 -2.14
N GLU A 190 -23.05 -13.59 -1.29
CA GLU A 190 -24.45 -13.77 -0.89
C GLU A 190 -24.87 -12.87 0.28
N SER A 191 -23.92 -12.14 0.89
CA SER A 191 -24.21 -11.26 2.02
C SER A 191 -25.34 -10.30 1.67
N GLU A 192 -26.45 -10.40 2.39
CA GLU A 192 -27.65 -9.58 2.22
C GLU A 192 -27.33 -8.12 2.55
N CYS A 193 -26.84 -7.37 1.56
CA CYS A 193 -27.05 -5.93 1.56
C CYS A 193 -28.51 -5.75 1.13
N GLY A 194 -29.33 -5.11 1.97
CA GLY A 194 -30.77 -4.90 1.67
C GLY A 194 -31.07 -4.16 0.36
N ASP A 195 -30.04 -3.71 -0.35
CA ASP A 195 -30.08 -3.19 -1.71
C ASP A 195 -29.41 -4.25 -2.64
N ASN A 196 -30.17 -4.86 -3.57
CA ASN A 196 -29.68 -5.82 -4.59
C ASN A 196 -28.71 -5.17 -5.61
N ASP A 197 -27.62 -4.56 -5.15
CA ASP A 197 -26.78 -3.66 -5.93
C ASP A 197 -25.50 -4.31 -6.50
N GLY A 198 -25.32 -5.63 -6.30
CA GLY A 198 -24.12 -6.33 -6.77
C GLY A 198 -22.83 -5.97 -6.00
N THR A 199 -22.92 -5.18 -4.93
CA THR A 199 -21.77 -4.74 -4.12
C THR A 199 -21.04 -5.92 -3.49
N SER A 200 -21.77 -6.84 -2.84
CA SER A 200 -21.21 -8.03 -2.18
C SER A 200 -20.43 -8.90 -3.16
N LEU A 201 -20.95 -9.04 -4.38
CA LEU A 201 -20.33 -9.78 -5.48
C LEU A 201 -19.05 -9.12 -5.99
N LEU A 202 -19.01 -7.79 -6.05
CA LEU A 202 -17.78 -7.06 -6.37
C LEU A 202 -16.72 -7.26 -5.28
N VAL A 203 -17.10 -7.21 -4.01
CA VAL A 203 -16.18 -7.45 -2.87
C VAL A 203 -15.62 -8.87 -2.90
N ALA A 204 -16.47 -9.87 -3.15
CA ALA A 204 -16.04 -11.25 -3.34
C ALA A 204 -15.11 -11.40 -4.56
N SER A 205 -15.41 -10.71 -5.66
CA SER A 205 -14.56 -10.70 -6.86
C SER A 205 -13.20 -10.07 -6.62
N MET A 206 -13.13 -9.00 -5.84
CA MET A 206 -11.89 -8.35 -5.42
C MET A 206 -10.99 -9.34 -4.65
N MET A 207 -11.56 -10.05 -3.67
CA MET A 207 -10.82 -11.07 -2.91
C MET A 207 -10.39 -12.24 -3.80
N ALA A 208 -11.29 -12.73 -4.67
CA ALA A 208 -10.99 -13.82 -5.59
C ALA A 208 -9.87 -13.47 -6.59
N LEU A 209 -9.86 -12.23 -7.12
CA LEU A 209 -8.81 -11.75 -8.02
C LEU A 209 -7.45 -11.64 -7.32
N THR A 210 -7.44 -11.21 -6.05
CA THR A 210 -6.23 -11.15 -5.23
C THR A 210 -5.65 -12.55 -5.03
N LEU A 211 -6.49 -13.51 -4.61
CA LEU A 211 -6.08 -14.91 -4.42
C LEU A 211 -5.67 -15.59 -5.73
N LEU A 212 -6.27 -15.22 -6.86
CA LEU A 212 -5.89 -15.71 -8.19
C LEU A 212 -4.49 -15.20 -8.57
N GLU A 213 -4.20 -13.90 -8.38
CA GLU A 213 -2.85 -13.34 -8.62
C GLU A 213 -1.81 -14.10 -7.78
N SER A 214 -2.09 -14.31 -6.49
CA SER A 214 -1.23 -15.07 -5.60
C SER A 214 -1.04 -16.52 -6.01
N SER A 215 -2.10 -17.18 -6.49
CA SER A 215 -2.02 -18.56 -6.97
C SER A 215 -1.19 -18.70 -8.25
N ILE A 216 -1.31 -17.75 -9.19
CA ILE A 216 -0.41 -17.65 -10.35
C ILE A 216 1.04 -17.48 -9.86
N ARG A 217 1.27 -16.58 -8.90
CA ARG A 217 2.59 -16.26 -8.36
C ARG A 217 3.24 -17.47 -7.67
N ARG A 218 2.48 -18.23 -6.87
CA ARG A 218 2.92 -19.50 -6.25
C ARG A 218 3.26 -20.57 -7.29
N THR A 219 2.44 -20.71 -8.32
CA THR A 219 2.63 -21.68 -9.40
C THR A 219 3.91 -21.40 -10.19
N VAL A 220 4.10 -20.14 -10.61
CA VAL A 220 5.23 -19.74 -11.47
C VAL A 220 6.56 -19.78 -10.72
N ASN A 221 6.56 -19.43 -9.43
CA ASN A 221 7.77 -19.45 -8.61
C ASN A 221 8.00 -20.80 -7.91
N TRP A 222 7.29 -21.85 -8.35
CA TRP A 222 7.41 -23.17 -7.75
C TRP A 222 8.85 -23.67 -7.75
N GLY A 223 9.33 -24.08 -6.57
CA GLY A 223 10.70 -24.56 -6.40
C GLY A 223 11.79 -23.49 -6.48
N GLN A 224 11.44 -22.20 -6.58
CA GLN A 224 12.40 -21.09 -6.50
C GLN A 224 12.31 -20.38 -5.14
N PRO A 225 13.45 -19.97 -4.55
CA PRO A 225 13.42 -19.09 -3.39
C PRO A 225 12.68 -17.81 -3.76
N ALA A 226 11.83 -17.31 -2.86
CA ALA A 226 11.09 -16.08 -3.07
C ALA A 226 12.08 -14.95 -3.36
N LYS A 227 12.11 -14.47 -4.60
CA LYS A 227 12.89 -13.28 -4.93
C LYS A 227 12.20 -12.07 -4.32
N GLN A 228 12.95 -11.26 -3.57
CA GLN A 228 12.51 -9.95 -3.12
C GLN A 228 12.13 -9.11 -4.34
N GLY A 229 10.88 -8.65 -4.39
CA GLY A 229 10.30 -7.94 -5.52
C GLY A 229 9.28 -8.78 -6.28
N SER A 230 8.03 -8.35 -6.24
CA SER A 230 6.93 -9.03 -6.91
C SER A 230 7.05 -8.81 -8.42
N ALA A 231 7.43 -9.84 -9.19
CA ALA A 231 7.46 -9.74 -10.65
C ALA A 231 6.09 -9.25 -11.17
N PRO A 232 6.04 -8.35 -12.18
CA PRO A 232 4.79 -7.90 -12.77
C PRO A 232 3.91 -9.07 -13.22
N LEU A 233 2.58 -8.95 -13.08
CA LEU A 233 1.64 -10.01 -13.44
C LEU A 233 1.78 -10.47 -14.91
N LYS A 234 2.09 -9.52 -15.81
CA LYS A 234 2.41 -9.83 -17.21
C LYS A 234 3.54 -10.84 -17.35
N ASP A 235 4.61 -10.66 -16.58
CA ASP A 235 5.78 -11.52 -16.63
C ASP A 235 5.50 -12.88 -15.99
N LEU A 236 4.66 -12.92 -14.96
CA LEU A 236 4.19 -14.18 -14.38
C LEU A 236 3.37 -14.99 -15.38
N ILE A 237 2.41 -14.36 -16.07
CA ILE A 237 1.59 -15.04 -17.09
C ILE A 237 2.46 -15.48 -18.28
N GLN A 238 3.47 -14.70 -18.64
CA GLN A 238 4.42 -15.09 -19.68
C GLN A 238 5.22 -16.33 -19.27
N ARG A 239 5.80 -16.34 -18.06
CA ARG A 239 6.51 -17.51 -17.53
C ARG A 239 5.59 -18.72 -17.42
N LEU A 240 4.34 -18.54 -16.98
CA LEU A 240 3.35 -19.61 -16.94
C LEU A 240 3.14 -20.26 -18.32
N SER A 241 3.17 -19.47 -19.40
CA SER A 241 3.06 -20.01 -20.77
C SER A 241 4.30 -20.78 -21.25
N GLU A 242 5.44 -20.57 -20.59
CA GLU A 242 6.74 -21.20 -20.90
C GLU A 242 7.02 -22.42 -20.00
N MET A 243 6.17 -22.69 -19.01
CA MET A 243 6.38 -23.79 -18.06
C MET A 243 6.18 -25.16 -18.74
N GLU A 244 7.25 -25.92 -18.89
CA GLU A 244 7.18 -27.35 -19.26
C GLU A 244 6.82 -28.19 -18.04
N VAL A 245 5.54 -28.22 -17.67
CA VAL A 245 5.06 -29.16 -16.63
C VAL A 245 4.37 -30.32 -17.34
N GLU A 246 5.02 -31.49 -17.34
CA GLU A 246 4.49 -32.72 -17.91
C GLU A 246 3.06 -32.98 -17.39
N GLY A 247 2.09 -32.91 -18.31
CA GLY A 247 0.68 -33.22 -18.02
C GLY A 247 -0.14 -32.11 -17.38
N SER A 248 0.40 -30.92 -17.07
CA SER A 248 -0.42 -29.83 -16.54
C SER A 248 -1.09 -29.02 -17.66
N SER A 249 -2.40 -28.78 -17.51
CA SER A 249 -3.16 -27.91 -18.41
C SER A 249 -2.92 -26.42 -18.17
N LEU A 250 -2.03 -26.03 -17.25
CA LEU A 250 -1.91 -24.64 -16.79
C LEU A 250 -1.32 -23.70 -17.85
N THR A 251 -0.40 -24.17 -18.69
CA THR A 251 0.14 -23.39 -19.81
C THR A 251 -0.97 -22.95 -20.76
N SER A 252 -1.99 -23.80 -20.94
CA SER A 252 -3.16 -23.51 -21.78
C SER A 252 -4.03 -22.39 -21.21
N LEU A 253 -3.87 -21.97 -19.95
CA LEU A 253 -4.66 -20.90 -19.34
C LEU A 253 -4.10 -19.49 -19.66
N ALA A 254 -2.85 -19.39 -20.12
CA ALA A 254 -2.23 -18.10 -20.39
C ALA A 254 -3.08 -17.18 -21.30
N PRO A 255 -3.72 -17.65 -22.39
CA PRO A 255 -4.59 -16.81 -23.23
C PRO A 255 -5.82 -16.28 -22.48
N VAL A 256 -6.43 -17.09 -21.61
CA VAL A 256 -7.56 -16.69 -20.74
C VAL A 256 -7.09 -15.59 -19.78
N LEU A 257 -5.96 -15.81 -19.11
CA LEU A 257 -5.42 -14.87 -18.12
C LEU A 257 -4.96 -13.56 -18.75
N ARG A 258 -4.35 -13.59 -19.95
CA ARG A 258 -3.95 -12.38 -20.68
C ARG A 258 -5.17 -11.56 -21.07
N THR A 259 -6.23 -12.17 -21.61
CA THR A 259 -7.45 -11.43 -21.99
C THR A 259 -8.23 -10.94 -20.77
N LEU A 260 -8.25 -11.69 -19.66
CA LEU A 260 -8.98 -11.31 -18.46
C LEU A 260 -8.24 -10.24 -17.62
N LEU A 261 -6.95 -10.42 -17.36
CA LEU A 261 -6.20 -9.69 -16.33
C LEU A 261 -5.25 -8.62 -16.85
N LEU A 262 -4.87 -8.63 -18.13
CA LEU A 262 -3.91 -7.67 -18.67
C LEU A 262 -4.56 -6.65 -19.60
N PRO A 263 -4.05 -5.41 -19.64
CA PRO A 263 -4.35 -4.47 -20.71
C PRO A 263 -3.58 -4.93 -21.95
N THR A 264 -4.27 -5.43 -22.97
CA THR A 264 -3.60 -5.79 -24.23
C THR A 264 -4.09 -4.87 -25.34
N LYS A 265 -3.17 -4.55 -26.29
CA LYS A 265 -3.49 -3.86 -27.55
C LYS A 265 -4.56 -4.57 -28.39
N PHE A 266 -4.92 -5.80 -28.01
CA PHE A 266 -5.86 -6.69 -28.70
C PHE A 266 -7.20 -6.85 -27.95
N GLY A 267 -7.48 -6.03 -26.92
CA GLY A 267 -8.81 -5.96 -26.30
C GLY A 267 -9.02 -6.84 -25.06
N GLY A 268 -7.99 -6.99 -24.22
CA GLY A 268 -8.16 -7.54 -22.87
C GLY A 268 -8.95 -6.61 -21.94
N ILE A 269 -9.68 -7.17 -20.99
CA ILE A 269 -10.56 -6.45 -20.06
C ILE A 269 -9.76 -5.69 -19.00
N ASN A 270 -8.61 -6.23 -18.59
CA ASN A 270 -7.85 -5.73 -17.44
C ASN A 270 -8.69 -5.73 -16.14
N LEU A 271 -9.50 -6.78 -15.95
CA LEU A 271 -10.52 -6.85 -14.89
C LEU A 271 -9.93 -6.64 -13.49
N ARG A 272 -8.73 -7.19 -13.24
CA ARG A 272 -7.98 -6.99 -11.99
C ARG A 272 -7.82 -5.51 -11.68
N ASN A 273 -7.29 -4.72 -12.60
CA ASN A 273 -7.09 -3.31 -12.32
C ASN A 273 -8.39 -2.50 -12.31
N LEU A 274 -9.41 -2.89 -13.08
CA LEU A 274 -10.73 -2.24 -13.02
C LEU A 274 -11.38 -2.37 -11.65
N VAL A 275 -11.38 -3.57 -11.08
CA VAL A 275 -11.93 -3.82 -9.74
C VAL A 275 -11.04 -3.18 -8.67
N LEU A 276 -9.75 -3.52 -8.67
CA LEU A 276 -8.85 -3.13 -7.57
C LEU A 276 -8.58 -1.62 -7.50
N HIS A 277 -8.71 -0.86 -8.60
CA HIS A 277 -8.57 0.61 -8.60
C HIS A 277 -9.93 1.34 -8.53
N GLY A 278 -11.03 0.64 -8.26
CA GLY A 278 -12.35 1.25 -8.07
C GLY A 278 -12.93 1.92 -9.31
N PHE A 279 -12.71 1.34 -10.49
CA PHE A 279 -13.45 1.77 -11.68
C PHE A 279 -14.83 1.11 -11.77
N LEU A 280 -15.04 0.02 -11.05
CA LEU A 280 -16.30 -0.70 -11.00
C LEU A 280 -16.91 -0.61 -9.61
N SER A 281 -18.23 -0.38 -9.55
CA SER A 281 -19.03 -0.44 -8.32
C SER A 281 -19.88 -1.71 -8.22
N GLU A 282 -20.02 -2.43 -9.33
CA GLU A 282 -20.73 -3.70 -9.46
C GLU A 282 -19.96 -4.60 -10.44
N ILE A 283 -20.30 -5.89 -10.49
CA ILE A 283 -19.74 -6.84 -11.46
C ILE A 283 -20.76 -7.94 -11.75
N SER A 284 -20.76 -8.46 -12.98
CA SER A 284 -21.62 -9.60 -13.33
C SER A 284 -21.12 -10.91 -12.71
N VAL A 285 -22.06 -11.76 -12.31
CA VAL A 285 -21.83 -13.10 -11.72
C VAL A 285 -20.95 -13.97 -12.61
N LYS A 286 -21.04 -13.84 -13.94
CA LYS A 286 -20.21 -14.60 -14.89
C LYS A 286 -18.72 -14.36 -14.71
N TRP A 287 -18.32 -13.10 -14.50
CA TRP A 287 -16.91 -12.75 -14.32
C TRP A 287 -16.37 -13.26 -12.99
N PHE A 288 -17.17 -13.15 -11.93
CA PHE A 288 -16.85 -13.76 -10.63
C PHE A 288 -16.69 -15.28 -10.75
N SER A 289 -17.64 -15.94 -11.43
CA SER A 289 -17.64 -17.39 -11.66
C SER A 289 -16.40 -17.85 -12.42
N LEU A 290 -15.99 -17.11 -13.46
CA LEU A 290 -14.76 -17.40 -14.19
C LEU A 290 -13.52 -17.30 -13.28
N VAL A 291 -13.42 -16.25 -12.46
CA VAL A 291 -12.31 -16.07 -11.52
C VAL A 291 -12.28 -17.20 -10.48
N LEU A 292 -13.43 -17.61 -9.96
CA LEU A 292 -13.54 -18.74 -9.03
C LEU A 292 -13.05 -20.06 -9.65
N ILE A 293 -13.49 -20.38 -10.87
CA ILE A 293 -13.07 -21.61 -11.56
C ILE A 293 -11.58 -21.56 -11.91
N LEU A 294 -11.05 -20.40 -12.29
CA LEU A 294 -9.61 -20.22 -12.49
C LEU A 294 -8.84 -20.47 -11.20
N LEU A 295 -9.28 -19.88 -10.08
CA LEU A 295 -8.68 -20.12 -8.77
C LEU A 295 -8.68 -21.62 -8.43
N ASN A 296 -9.82 -22.29 -8.60
CA ASN A 296 -9.94 -23.73 -8.39
C ASN A 296 -9.01 -24.55 -9.30
N THR A 297 -8.83 -24.11 -10.55
CA THR A 297 -7.93 -24.78 -11.50
C THR A 297 -6.47 -24.68 -11.05
N PHE A 298 -6.06 -23.55 -10.49
CA PHE A 298 -4.71 -23.40 -9.92
C PHE A 298 -4.54 -24.20 -8.62
N GLU A 299 -5.55 -24.20 -7.74
CA GLU A 299 -5.54 -24.97 -6.49
C GLU A 299 -5.50 -26.50 -6.75
N ASP A 300 -6.19 -27.00 -7.77
CA ASP A 300 -6.17 -28.43 -8.15
C ASP A 300 -4.83 -28.86 -8.77
N ALA A 301 -4.17 -27.95 -9.50
CA ALA A 301 -2.97 -28.27 -10.27
C ALA A 301 -1.68 -28.20 -9.45
N VAL A 302 -1.66 -27.39 -8.40
CA VAL A 302 -0.53 -27.28 -7.48
C VAL A 302 -0.86 -28.11 -6.25
N PRO A 303 -0.18 -29.25 -6.00
CA PRO A 303 -0.40 -30.03 -4.79
C PRO A 303 -0.31 -29.10 -3.58
N ALA A 304 -1.13 -29.34 -2.56
CA ALA A 304 -1.04 -28.66 -1.26
C ALA A 304 0.31 -28.97 -0.61
N ILE A 305 1.40 -28.41 -1.15
CA ILE A 305 2.67 -28.33 -0.49
C ILE A 305 2.42 -27.49 0.75
N GLY A 306 2.94 -28.00 1.87
CA GLY A 306 2.77 -27.40 3.19
C GLY A 306 2.83 -25.89 3.08
N SER A 307 1.84 -25.24 3.71
CA SER A 307 1.66 -23.78 3.78
C SER A 307 3.02 -23.12 3.55
N PRO A 308 3.21 -22.40 2.42
CA PRO A 308 4.51 -21.85 2.08
C PRO A 308 5.00 -21.17 3.34
N GLU A 309 6.10 -21.66 3.92
CA GLU A 309 6.68 -21.08 5.13
C GLU A 309 6.66 -19.59 4.89
N SER A 310 5.80 -18.89 5.65
CA SER A 310 5.45 -17.51 5.34
C SER A 310 6.76 -16.77 5.32
N ASN A 311 7.26 -16.46 4.11
CA ASN A 311 8.61 -15.99 3.93
C ASN A 311 8.67 -14.65 4.63
N GLY A 312 9.11 -14.64 5.90
CA GLY A 312 8.68 -13.71 6.94
C GLY A 312 8.46 -12.31 6.42
N VAL A 313 7.28 -12.06 5.85
CA VAL A 313 6.93 -10.73 5.40
C VAL A 313 6.67 -10.03 6.70
N VAL A 314 7.71 -9.38 7.21
CA VAL A 314 7.69 -8.70 8.49
C VAL A 314 6.62 -7.63 8.32
N PHE A 315 5.47 -7.90 8.92
CA PHE A 315 4.42 -6.91 8.98
C PHE A 315 5.01 -5.68 9.65
N PRO A 316 4.84 -4.47 9.09
CA PRO A 316 5.38 -3.28 9.70
C PRO A 316 4.91 -3.20 11.14
N ALA A 317 5.82 -2.81 12.04
CA ALA A 317 5.51 -2.69 13.45
C ALA A 317 4.19 -1.91 13.65
N ARG A 318 3.41 -2.29 14.66
CA ARG A 318 2.10 -1.69 14.93
C ARG A 318 2.14 -0.17 14.73
N PRO A 319 1.20 0.41 13.96
CA PRO A 319 1.27 1.83 13.66
C PRO A 319 1.26 2.71 14.90
N THR A 320 0.63 2.24 15.98
CA THR A 320 0.60 2.86 17.31
C THR A 320 1.97 3.04 18.00
N LYS A 321 3.07 2.48 17.44
CA LYS A 321 4.44 2.83 17.84
C LYS A 321 4.72 4.34 17.67
N TYR A 322 4.03 4.99 16.73
CA TYR A 322 4.20 6.42 16.46
C TYR A 322 3.06 7.24 17.09
N PRO A 323 3.37 8.29 17.88
CA PRO A 323 2.35 9.08 18.58
C PRO A 323 1.25 9.64 17.67
N PHE A 324 1.61 10.13 16.47
CA PHE A 324 0.64 10.69 15.52
C PHE A 324 -0.42 9.67 15.05
N TRP A 325 -0.06 8.39 14.99
CA TRP A 325 -0.99 7.34 14.61
C TRP A 325 -1.91 6.94 15.76
N LYS A 326 -1.47 7.09 17.02
CA LYS A 326 -2.28 6.74 18.18
C LYS A 326 -3.61 7.50 18.21
N ASP A 327 -3.57 8.83 18.02
CA ASP A 327 -4.77 9.67 18.01
C ASP A 327 -5.73 9.29 16.86
N LEU A 328 -5.17 8.94 15.70
CA LEU A 328 -5.92 8.48 14.52
C LEU A 328 -6.58 7.12 14.75
N VAL A 329 -5.87 6.20 15.40
CA VAL A 329 -6.37 4.87 15.78
C VAL A 329 -7.48 5.03 16.81
N GLU A 330 -7.28 5.79 17.88
CA GLU A 330 -8.29 6.02 18.92
C GLU A 330 -9.57 6.64 18.34
N ASN A 331 -9.43 7.59 17.42
CA ASN A 331 -10.58 8.17 16.72
C ASN A 331 -11.33 7.14 15.86
N GLY A 332 -10.60 6.36 15.06
CA GLY A 332 -11.19 5.33 14.21
C GLY A 332 -11.87 4.24 15.03
N GLN A 333 -11.26 3.82 16.14
CA GLN A 333 -11.85 2.90 17.10
C GLN A 333 -13.17 3.45 17.68
N SER A 334 -13.21 4.74 18.03
CA SER A 334 -14.43 5.38 18.53
C SER A 334 -15.56 5.33 17.50
N ILE A 335 -15.25 5.54 16.22
CA ILE A 335 -16.22 5.45 15.13
C ILE A 335 -16.67 4.00 14.91
N LEU A 336 -15.72 3.07 14.72
CA LEU A 336 -15.98 1.67 14.38
C LEU A 336 -16.77 0.93 15.47
N ARG A 337 -16.62 1.31 16.75
CA ARG A 337 -17.38 0.73 17.88
C ARG A 337 -18.79 1.32 18.04
N SER A 338 -19.12 2.41 17.35
CA SER A 338 -20.38 3.12 17.54
C SER A 338 -21.24 3.06 16.28
N LYS A 339 -22.35 2.31 16.35
CA LYS A 339 -23.35 2.25 15.27
C LYS A 339 -23.85 3.64 14.85
N LEU A 340 -24.04 4.54 15.81
CA LEU A 340 -24.45 5.92 15.55
C LEU A 340 -23.35 6.71 14.82
N ALA A 341 -22.08 6.54 15.22
CA ALA A 341 -20.96 7.20 14.56
C ALA A 341 -20.78 6.68 13.11
N LEU A 342 -20.95 5.38 12.88
CA LEU A 342 -20.93 4.80 11.53
C LEU A 342 -22.06 5.35 10.65
N GLN A 343 -23.28 5.49 11.18
CA GLN A 343 -24.40 6.10 10.45
C GLN A 343 -24.11 7.57 10.13
N LYS A 344 -23.55 8.33 11.08
CA LYS A 344 -23.15 9.72 10.86
C LYS A 344 -22.07 9.82 9.78
N LEU A 345 -21.05 8.97 9.84
CA LEU A 345 -19.98 8.92 8.84
C LEU A 345 -20.54 8.55 7.47
N GLU A 346 -21.45 7.57 7.37
CA GLU A 346 -22.13 7.22 6.11
C GLU A 346 -22.85 8.44 5.52
N CYS A 347 -23.56 9.22 6.34
CA CYS A 347 -24.25 10.43 5.88
C CYS A 347 -23.28 11.51 5.39
N GLN A 348 -22.20 11.76 6.13
CA GLN A 348 -21.20 12.79 5.80
C GLN A 348 -20.40 12.42 4.56
N ALA A 349 -20.04 11.14 4.42
CA ALA A 349 -19.22 10.65 3.32
C ALA A 349 -19.94 10.68 1.96
N ARG A 350 -21.25 10.96 1.90
CA ARG A 350 -21.99 11.08 0.63
C ARG A 350 -21.56 12.26 -0.23
N ASP A 351 -20.98 13.29 0.39
CA ASP A 351 -20.49 14.47 -0.33
C ASP A 351 -19.10 14.22 -0.95
N PHE A 352 -18.36 13.24 -0.43
CA PHE A 352 -17.02 12.88 -0.89
C PHE A 352 -17.01 11.62 -1.78
N VAL A 353 -17.74 10.59 -1.38
CA VAL A 353 -17.80 9.30 -2.08
C VAL A 353 -18.76 9.40 -3.26
N PRO A 354 -18.33 9.03 -4.48
CA PRO A 354 -19.17 9.07 -5.67
C PRO A 354 -20.45 8.25 -5.51
N THR A 355 -21.53 8.71 -6.14
CA THR A 355 -22.86 8.07 -6.09
C THR A 355 -22.81 6.59 -6.49
N THR A 356 -21.98 6.26 -7.48
CA THR A 356 -21.74 4.88 -7.94
C THR A 356 -21.18 3.98 -6.84
N HIS A 357 -20.40 4.51 -5.89
CA HIS A 357 -19.73 3.75 -4.83
C HIS A 357 -20.44 3.82 -3.46
N LEU A 358 -21.63 4.44 -3.38
CA LEU A 358 -22.37 4.50 -2.12
C LEU A 358 -22.86 3.13 -1.62
N GLY A 359 -23.11 2.18 -2.53
CA GLY A 359 -23.40 0.78 -2.18
C GLY A 359 -22.23 0.13 -1.45
N LEU A 360 -21.02 0.26 -2.00
CA LEU A 360 -19.76 -0.19 -1.40
C LEU A 360 -19.51 0.45 -0.03
N LEU A 361 -19.74 1.77 0.10
CA LEU A 361 -19.61 2.46 1.38
C LEU A 361 -20.58 1.92 2.43
N ARG A 362 -21.84 1.68 2.07
CA ARG A 362 -22.84 1.08 2.98
C ARG A 362 -22.45 -0.32 3.39
N PHE A 363 -22.04 -1.16 2.44
CA PHE A 363 -21.58 -2.51 2.73
C PHE A 363 -20.39 -2.50 3.69
N LEU A 364 -19.40 -1.64 3.43
CA LEU A 364 -18.25 -1.44 4.30
C LEU A 364 -18.65 -1.04 5.73
N LEU A 365 -19.48 0.01 5.88
CA LEU A 365 -19.83 0.55 7.21
C LEU A 365 -20.86 -0.30 7.97
N ARG A 366 -21.77 -0.99 7.27
CA ARG A 366 -22.87 -1.74 7.89
C ARG A 366 -22.57 -3.23 8.09
N ASN A 367 -21.79 -3.84 7.19
CA ASN A 367 -21.52 -5.28 7.23
C ASN A 367 -20.09 -5.57 7.70
N LEU A 368 -19.08 -4.86 7.20
CA LEU A 368 -17.69 -5.15 7.54
C LEU A 368 -17.22 -4.46 8.83
N ALA A 369 -17.53 -3.17 9.02
CA ALA A 369 -17.09 -2.40 10.19
C ALA A 369 -17.45 -3.05 11.54
N PRO A 370 -18.67 -3.60 11.75
CA PRO A 370 -19.02 -4.24 13.01
C PRO A 370 -18.18 -5.49 13.32
N THR A 371 -17.57 -6.12 12.32
CA THR A 371 -16.74 -7.32 12.51
C THR A 371 -15.36 -7.00 13.09
N ILE A 372 -14.85 -5.77 12.93
CA ILE A 372 -13.48 -5.40 13.33
C ILE A 372 -13.26 -5.52 14.84
N PHE A 373 -14.26 -5.12 15.62
CA PHE A 373 -14.24 -5.17 17.09
C PHE A 373 -15.42 -5.95 17.67
N GLY A 374 -16.16 -6.69 16.84
CA GLY A 374 -17.31 -7.48 17.27
C GLY A 374 -16.89 -8.65 18.15
N GLU A 375 -17.81 -9.10 19.01
CA GLU A 375 -17.64 -10.31 19.83
C GLU A 375 -17.85 -11.60 19.01
N SER A 376 -18.46 -11.48 17.83
CA SER A 376 -18.70 -12.57 16.88
C SER A 376 -17.44 -12.92 16.06
N SER A 377 -17.42 -14.12 15.47
CA SER A 377 -16.40 -14.73 14.58
C SER A 377 -15.42 -13.77 13.88
N ARG A 378 -14.13 -14.17 13.84
CA ARG A 378 -12.93 -13.52 13.27
C ARG A 378 -13.15 -12.22 12.46
N PRO A 379 -12.40 -11.13 12.75
CA PRO A 379 -12.62 -9.83 12.11
C PRO A 379 -12.26 -9.87 10.62
N LEU A 380 -13.13 -9.32 9.76
CA LEU A 380 -12.90 -9.19 8.31
C LEU A 380 -12.03 -7.96 7.99
N SER A 381 -10.88 -7.85 8.65
CA SER A 381 -10.05 -6.64 8.65
C SER A 381 -9.39 -6.37 7.30
N VAL A 382 -8.85 -7.40 6.64
CA VAL A 382 -8.25 -7.27 5.31
C VAL A 382 -9.32 -6.90 4.31
N THR A 383 -10.47 -7.57 4.35
CA THR A 383 -11.61 -7.26 3.46
C THR A 383 -12.09 -5.81 3.64
N TYR A 384 -12.19 -5.34 4.89
CA TYR A 384 -12.52 -3.95 5.21
C TYR A 384 -11.49 -2.97 4.64
N VAL A 385 -10.21 -3.21 4.92
CA VAL A 385 -9.10 -2.36 4.47
C VAL A 385 -9.04 -2.31 2.93
N ALA A 386 -9.18 -3.45 2.26
CA ALA A 386 -9.19 -3.55 0.80
C ALA A 386 -10.29 -2.68 0.18
N LEU A 387 -11.52 -2.82 0.69
CA LEU A 387 -12.66 -2.07 0.19
C LEU A 387 -12.55 -0.56 0.48
N MET A 388 -12.01 -0.19 1.65
CA MET A 388 -11.73 1.21 1.96
C MET A 388 -10.68 1.81 1.01
N CYS A 389 -9.63 1.06 0.65
CA CYS A 389 -8.63 1.51 -0.33
C CYS A 389 -9.28 1.81 -1.69
N ILE A 390 -10.21 0.98 -2.15
CA ILE A 390 -10.96 1.17 -3.39
C ILE A 390 -11.80 2.47 -3.35
N ILE A 391 -12.57 2.64 -2.28
CA ILE A 391 -13.45 3.82 -2.11
C ILE A 391 -12.62 5.10 -2.08
N LEU A 392 -11.54 5.12 -1.28
CA LEU A 392 -10.66 6.28 -1.16
C LEU A 392 -9.96 6.58 -2.48
N GLU A 393 -9.40 5.57 -3.15
CA GLU A 393 -8.72 5.77 -4.43
C GLU A 393 -9.65 6.35 -5.49
N HIS A 394 -10.85 5.78 -5.66
CA HIS A 394 -11.77 6.28 -6.67
C HIS A 394 -12.19 7.73 -6.37
N SER A 395 -12.56 8.02 -5.12
CA SER A 395 -13.00 9.35 -4.70
C SER A 395 -11.88 10.40 -4.88
N LEU A 396 -10.66 10.08 -4.44
CA LEU A 396 -9.49 10.94 -4.61
C LEU A 396 -9.10 11.10 -6.08
N ARG A 397 -9.23 10.06 -6.91
CA ARG A 397 -8.97 10.14 -8.36
C ARG A 397 -9.92 11.13 -9.03
N LEU A 398 -11.22 11.06 -8.75
CA LEU A 398 -12.18 11.99 -9.36
C LEU A 398 -11.86 13.44 -8.98
N MET A 399 -11.56 13.69 -7.70
CA MET A 399 -11.13 14.99 -7.21
C MET A 399 -9.83 15.47 -7.89
N TRP A 400 -8.84 14.58 -7.99
CA TRP A 400 -7.58 14.85 -8.67
C TRP A 400 -7.79 15.24 -10.14
N CYS A 401 -8.63 14.50 -10.86
CA CYS A 401 -8.92 14.75 -12.26
C CYS A 401 -9.64 16.08 -12.47
N GLU A 402 -10.54 16.46 -11.57
CA GLU A 402 -11.24 17.75 -11.64
C GLU A 402 -10.31 18.91 -11.39
N ILE A 403 -9.54 18.85 -10.31
CA ILE A 403 -8.70 19.96 -9.85
C ILE A 403 -7.51 20.18 -10.81
N ASN A 404 -6.92 19.10 -11.33
CA ASN A 404 -5.80 19.20 -12.28
C ASN A 404 -6.25 19.31 -13.75
N GLY A 405 -7.56 19.39 -14.04
CA GLY A 405 -8.07 19.53 -15.41
C GLY A 405 -7.86 18.31 -16.31
N ARG A 406 -7.77 17.12 -15.73
CA ARG A 406 -7.49 15.84 -16.39
C ARG A 406 -8.70 14.91 -16.41
N LEU A 407 -9.80 15.39 -16.98
CA LEU A 407 -11.09 14.70 -16.95
C LEU A 407 -11.08 13.34 -17.67
N ASP A 408 -10.21 13.16 -18.65
CA ASP A 408 -10.06 11.91 -19.40
C ASP A 408 -9.59 10.75 -18.51
N ASP A 409 -8.82 11.05 -17.45
CA ASP A 409 -8.29 10.07 -16.50
C ASP A 409 -9.32 9.65 -15.44
N LYS A 410 -10.52 10.25 -15.43
CA LYS A 410 -11.63 9.79 -14.58
C LYS A 410 -12.06 8.37 -14.94
N LYS A 411 -11.90 8.01 -16.22
CA LYS A 411 -12.36 6.74 -16.78
C LYS A 411 -11.19 5.79 -17.02
N ALA A 412 -11.40 4.50 -16.79
CA ALA A 412 -10.46 3.50 -17.30
C ALA A 412 -10.52 3.52 -18.82
N GLN A 413 -9.38 3.77 -19.47
CA GLN A 413 -9.28 3.73 -20.93
C GLN A 413 -8.49 2.52 -21.39
N PRO A 414 -8.82 1.95 -22.57
CA PRO A 414 -8.07 0.83 -23.11
C PRO A 414 -6.63 1.27 -23.43
N SER A 415 -5.67 0.42 -23.07
CA SER A 415 -4.24 0.59 -23.38
C SER A 415 -3.56 1.83 -22.78
N THR A 416 -4.15 2.49 -21.79
CA THR A 416 -3.51 3.58 -21.04
C THR A 416 -3.19 3.15 -19.61
N TYR A 417 -2.19 3.78 -19.00
CA TYR A 417 -1.97 3.66 -17.57
C TYR A 417 -2.99 4.51 -16.82
N TYR A 418 -3.51 3.97 -15.72
CA TYR A 418 -4.46 4.67 -14.88
C TYR A 418 -3.72 5.58 -13.91
N VAL A 419 -4.35 6.69 -13.52
CA VAL A 419 -3.90 7.48 -12.38
C VAL A 419 -4.35 6.76 -11.11
N THR A 420 -3.41 6.38 -10.25
CA THR A 420 -3.66 5.46 -9.13
C THR A 420 -3.13 6.00 -7.81
N LEU A 421 -3.63 5.46 -6.70
CA LEU A 421 -3.26 5.91 -5.35
C LEU A 421 -1.85 5.48 -4.97
N ASP A 422 -1.48 4.26 -5.35
CA ASP A 422 -0.09 3.79 -5.31
C ASP A 422 0.56 3.97 -6.70
N GLY A 423 1.89 3.86 -6.77
CA GLY A 423 2.57 3.68 -8.07
C GLY A 423 3.56 2.53 -8.00
N HIS A 424 3.17 1.44 -7.33
CA HIS A 424 4.07 0.33 -7.05
C HIS A 424 4.72 -0.20 -8.35
N GLY A 425 6.05 -0.11 -8.44
CA GLY A 425 6.83 -0.53 -9.62
C GLY A 425 6.63 0.31 -10.90
N GLN A 426 5.81 1.37 -10.88
CA GLN A 426 5.40 2.11 -12.08
C GLN A 426 5.32 3.64 -11.90
N LYS A 427 5.82 4.21 -10.79
CA LYS A 427 5.82 5.68 -10.54
C LYS A 427 6.46 6.53 -11.64
N THR A 428 7.27 5.93 -12.52
CA THR A 428 7.97 6.63 -13.62
C THR A 428 7.19 6.68 -14.92
N ILE A 429 6.08 5.95 -15.04
CA ILE A 429 5.32 5.81 -16.30
C ILE A 429 3.87 6.27 -16.20
N HIS A 430 3.37 6.59 -15.00
CA HIS A 430 2.05 7.18 -14.79
C HIS A 430 1.99 8.09 -13.55
N ASP A 431 0.99 8.96 -13.51
CA ASP A 431 0.77 9.86 -12.38
C ASP A 431 0.22 9.12 -11.15
N VAL A 432 0.77 9.44 -9.99
CA VAL A 432 0.29 8.94 -8.69
C VAL A 432 -0.45 10.05 -7.97
N ILE A 433 -1.70 9.78 -7.57
CA ILE A 433 -2.67 10.78 -7.07
C ILE A 433 -2.08 11.69 -5.99
N LEU A 434 -1.30 11.12 -5.07
CA LEU A 434 -0.79 11.80 -3.88
C LEU A 434 0.63 12.37 -4.04
N LEU A 435 1.28 12.19 -5.20
CA LEU A 435 2.60 12.78 -5.39
C LEU A 435 2.48 14.31 -5.47
N PRO A 436 3.39 15.05 -4.84
CA PRO A 436 3.31 16.51 -4.87
C PRO A 436 3.45 17.11 -6.27
N PHE A 437 4.18 16.45 -7.16
CA PHE A 437 4.33 16.90 -8.55
C PHE A 437 3.72 15.89 -9.51
N LEU A 438 3.08 16.42 -10.56
CA LEU A 438 2.65 15.66 -11.71
C LEU A 438 3.87 15.20 -12.51
N MET A 439 3.70 14.19 -13.38
CA MET A 439 4.76 13.76 -14.30
C MET A 439 5.25 14.89 -15.23
N THR A 440 4.41 15.90 -15.49
CA THR A 440 4.77 17.11 -16.24
C THR A 440 5.74 18.04 -15.48
N GLY A 441 5.98 17.77 -14.19
CA GLY A 441 6.74 18.61 -13.27
C GLY A 441 5.91 19.73 -12.63
N GLU A 442 4.64 19.87 -13.00
CA GLU A 442 3.72 20.84 -12.41
C GLU A 442 3.33 20.42 -10.99
N ARG A 443 2.99 21.41 -10.15
CA ARG A 443 2.48 21.14 -8.81
C ARG A 443 1.11 20.46 -8.93
N ASN A 444 0.94 19.34 -8.22
CA ASN A 444 -0.35 18.69 -8.08
C ASN A 444 -1.25 19.55 -7.19
N ALA A 445 -2.30 20.11 -7.76
CA ALA A 445 -3.20 21.02 -7.07
C ALA A 445 -4.08 20.31 -6.02
N LEU A 446 -4.23 18.97 -6.09
CA LEU A 446 -4.91 18.19 -5.04
C LEU A 446 -4.23 18.36 -3.67
N VAL A 447 -2.90 18.56 -3.63
CA VAL A 447 -2.18 18.78 -2.37
C VAL A 447 -2.70 20.01 -1.62
N GLN A 448 -3.05 21.06 -2.36
CA GLN A 448 -3.58 22.29 -1.77
C GLN A 448 -4.98 22.07 -1.20
N GLU A 449 -5.82 21.31 -1.91
CA GLU A 449 -7.19 20.99 -1.49
C GLU A 449 -7.21 20.12 -0.23
N LEU A 450 -6.38 19.07 -0.18
CA LEU A 450 -6.32 18.17 0.97
C LEU A 450 -5.59 18.78 2.17
N GLY A 451 -4.68 19.71 1.91
CA GLY A 451 -3.73 20.20 2.90
C GLY A 451 -2.61 19.20 3.20
N ALA A 452 -1.49 19.71 3.71
CA ALA A 452 -0.29 18.91 3.94
C ALA A 452 -0.45 17.77 4.97
N PRO A 453 -1.14 17.93 6.10
CA PRO A 453 -1.27 16.85 7.08
C PRO A 453 -1.98 15.62 6.51
N LEU A 454 -3.11 15.82 5.83
CA LEU A 454 -3.89 14.73 5.26
C LEU A 454 -3.16 14.10 4.07
N CYS A 455 -2.55 14.91 3.20
CA CYS A 455 -1.74 14.39 2.10
C CYS A 455 -0.54 13.57 2.59
N SER A 456 0.11 13.99 3.69
CA SER A 456 1.21 13.25 4.32
C SER A 456 0.74 11.92 4.91
N LEU A 457 -0.40 11.90 5.60
CA LEU A 457 -0.99 10.69 6.16
C LEU A 457 -1.35 9.68 5.06
N LEU A 458 -2.02 10.14 4.00
CA LEU A 458 -2.36 9.30 2.85
C LEU A 458 -1.10 8.79 2.14
N SER A 459 -0.05 9.63 2.02
CA SER A 459 1.22 9.20 1.43
C SER A 459 1.91 8.13 2.26
N ASP A 460 1.90 8.27 3.59
CA ASP A 460 2.41 7.27 4.52
C ASP A 460 1.65 5.93 4.44
N LEU A 461 0.32 5.99 4.23
CA LEU A 461 -0.52 4.81 4.06
C LEU A 461 -0.26 4.08 2.74
N PHE A 462 -0.01 4.81 1.63
CA PHE A 462 -0.11 4.23 0.29
C PHE A 462 1.14 4.31 -0.58
N THR A 463 1.98 5.32 -0.40
CA THR A 463 3.06 5.64 -1.36
C THR A 463 4.44 5.74 -0.75
N SER A 464 4.55 5.58 0.57
CA SER A 464 5.78 5.79 1.31
C SER A 464 6.93 4.91 0.81
N PRO A 465 8.15 5.47 0.75
CA PRO A 465 9.33 4.72 0.35
C PRO A 465 9.93 3.85 1.48
N SER A 466 9.46 3.98 2.72
CA SER A 466 10.03 3.23 3.85
C SER A 466 9.58 1.76 3.85
N LEU A 467 10.49 0.87 4.19
CA LEU A 467 10.19 -0.55 4.45
C LEU A 467 9.31 -0.74 5.70
N GLU A 468 9.33 0.22 6.63
CA GLU A 468 8.45 0.23 7.80
C GLU A 468 7.03 0.71 7.49
N ALA A 469 6.79 1.27 6.29
CA ALA A 469 5.49 1.81 5.96
C ALA A 469 4.50 0.69 5.65
N PRO A 470 3.21 0.87 5.99
CA PRO A 470 2.19 -0.14 5.70
C PRO A 470 2.03 -0.40 4.21
N ASN A 471 2.18 0.63 3.36
CA ASN A 471 1.93 0.56 1.92
C ASN A 471 0.65 -0.25 1.63
N THR A 472 -0.40 0.10 2.37
CA THR A 472 -1.57 -0.72 2.66
C THR A 472 -2.16 -1.36 1.43
N ARG A 473 -2.33 -0.56 0.37
CA ARG A 473 -2.87 -1.01 -0.91
C ARG A 473 -2.01 -2.11 -1.54
N ALA A 474 -0.71 -1.88 -1.64
CA ALA A 474 0.21 -2.85 -2.23
C ALA A 474 0.28 -4.13 -1.37
N ALA A 475 0.30 -4.00 -0.04
CA ALA A 475 0.30 -5.13 0.87
C ALA A 475 -0.95 -6.01 0.71
N VAL A 476 -2.13 -5.38 0.69
CA VAL A 476 -3.43 -6.08 0.54
C VAL A 476 -3.58 -6.76 -0.81
N PHE A 477 -3.23 -6.10 -1.92
CA PHE A 477 -3.53 -6.62 -3.26
C PHE A 477 -2.41 -7.43 -3.92
N HIS A 478 -1.24 -7.56 -3.29
CA HIS A 478 -0.12 -8.34 -3.82
C HIS A 478 0.33 -9.49 -2.92
N GLY A 479 -0.61 -10.03 -2.14
CA GLY A 479 -0.47 -11.31 -1.45
C GLY A 479 0.26 -11.27 -0.10
N THR A 480 0.47 -10.08 0.49
CA THR A 480 1.06 -10.00 1.85
C THR A 480 0.12 -10.62 2.89
N PHE A 481 -1.18 -10.56 2.65
CA PHE A 481 -2.22 -11.00 3.58
C PHE A 481 -3.04 -12.20 3.09
N ASP A 482 -2.52 -12.99 2.15
CA ASP A 482 -3.28 -14.13 1.62
C ASP A 482 -3.75 -15.09 2.72
N GLU A 483 -2.88 -15.41 3.69
CA GLU A 483 -3.24 -16.28 4.82
C GLU A 483 -4.35 -15.68 5.68
N THR A 484 -4.32 -14.36 5.90
CA THR A 484 -5.40 -13.65 6.61
C THR A 484 -6.68 -13.64 5.78
N ILE A 485 -6.62 -13.44 4.46
CA ILE A 485 -7.78 -13.53 3.56
C ILE A 485 -8.36 -14.95 3.59
N PHE A 486 -7.53 -15.99 3.54
CA PHE A 486 -7.97 -17.38 3.65
C PHE A 486 -8.66 -17.64 4.99
N SER A 487 -8.09 -17.14 6.09
CA SER A 487 -8.63 -17.20 7.45
C SER A 487 -9.99 -16.51 7.57
N GLU A 488 -10.11 -15.28 7.06
CA GLU A 488 -11.36 -14.51 6.99
C GLU A 488 -12.44 -15.28 6.22
N LEU A 489 -12.14 -15.74 5.00
CA LEU A 489 -13.11 -16.44 4.15
C LEU A 489 -13.54 -17.78 4.74
N LYS A 490 -12.63 -18.54 5.35
CA LYS A 490 -12.96 -19.81 6.03
C LYS A 490 -13.88 -19.58 7.23
N SER A 491 -13.68 -18.47 7.96
CA SER A 491 -14.53 -18.13 9.11
C SER A 491 -15.99 -17.86 8.74
N LEU A 492 -16.26 -17.45 7.49
CA LEU A 492 -17.62 -17.26 6.97
C LEU A 492 -18.37 -18.58 6.75
N VAL A 493 -17.65 -19.70 6.63
CA VAL A 493 -18.23 -21.03 6.38
C VAL A 493 -18.36 -21.84 7.66
N GLU A 494 -17.33 -21.79 8.53
CA GLU A 494 -17.22 -22.62 9.73
C GLU A 494 -16.94 -21.77 10.99
N PRO A 495 -17.83 -20.84 11.38
CA PRO A 495 -17.54 -19.86 12.44
C PRO A 495 -17.13 -20.51 13.77
N ASP A 496 -17.74 -21.64 14.13
CA ASP A 496 -17.49 -22.34 15.39
C ASP A 496 -16.10 -22.99 15.48
N VAL A 497 -15.58 -23.50 14.35
CA VAL A 497 -14.28 -24.18 14.30
C VAL A 497 -13.15 -23.18 14.51
N TYR A 498 -13.27 -22.02 13.88
CA TYR A 498 -12.22 -21.00 13.83
C TYR A 498 -12.16 -20.09 15.07
N ALA A 499 -13.19 -20.10 15.92
CA ALA A 499 -13.18 -19.42 17.21
C ALA A 499 -12.09 -19.97 18.16
N SER A 500 -11.76 -21.27 18.04
CA SER A 500 -10.80 -21.96 18.93
C SER A 500 -9.33 -21.81 18.52
N ALA A 501 -9.04 -21.61 17.23
CA ALA A 501 -7.68 -21.55 16.68
C ALA A 501 -7.08 -20.12 16.65
N ALA A 502 -7.70 -19.15 17.31
CA ALA A 502 -7.44 -17.72 17.11
C ALA A 502 -6.29 -17.10 17.95
N ILE A 503 -5.53 -17.91 18.70
CA ILE A 503 -4.55 -17.37 19.67
C ILE A 503 -3.28 -16.82 18.98
N ASP A 504 -2.77 -17.50 17.94
CA ASP A 504 -1.49 -17.11 17.31
C ASP A 504 -1.65 -16.05 16.19
N GLU A 505 -2.84 -15.88 15.59
CA GLU A 505 -3.12 -14.86 14.55
C GLU A 505 -3.46 -13.47 15.13
N ARG A 506 -3.36 -13.29 16.45
CA ARG A 506 -3.87 -12.08 17.13
C ARG A 506 -3.07 -10.83 16.79
N GLU A 507 -1.75 -10.93 16.64
CA GLU A 507 -0.88 -9.76 16.41
C GLU A 507 -1.04 -9.14 15.01
N SER A 508 -1.19 -9.96 13.96
CA SER A 508 -1.43 -9.47 12.59
C SER A 508 -2.79 -8.79 12.48
N ASN A 509 -3.80 -9.35 13.15
CA ASN A 509 -5.14 -8.78 13.18
C ASN A 509 -5.20 -7.45 13.93
N GLU A 510 -4.43 -7.28 15.02
CA GLU A 510 -4.38 -6.01 15.74
C GLU A 510 -3.78 -4.89 14.88
N SER A 511 -2.77 -5.18 14.07
CA SER A 511 -2.17 -4.17 13.19
C SER A 511 -3.07 -3.79 12.01
N LEU A 512 -3.79 -4.77 11.44
CA LEU A 512 -4.82 -4.52 10.43
C LEU A 512 -6.01 -3.73 10.99
N ALA A 513 -6.41 -4.01 12.23
CA ALA A 513 -7.45 -3.24 12.91
C ALA A 513 -7.01 -1.78 13.15
N ASP A 514 -5.75 -1.54 13.53
CA ASP A 514 -5.18 -0.20 13.64
C ASP A 514 -5.21 0.53 12.28
N ILE A 515 -4.84 -0.14 11.19
CA ILE A 515 -4.92 0.42 9.83
C ILE A 515 -6.38 0.72 9.45
N ALA A 516 -7.31 -0.18 9.74
CA ALA A 516 -8.73 0.03 9.50
C ALA A 516 -9.21 1.30 10.23
N CYS A 517 -8.84 1.48 11.50
CA CYS A 517 -9.15 2.68 12.28
C CYS A 517 -8.58 3.96 11.63
N VAL A 518 -7.32 3.93 11.22
CA VAL A 518 -6.69 5.10 10.57
C VAL A 518 -7.38 5.44 9.26
N LEU A 519 -7.74 4.45 8.45
CA LEU A 519 -8.49 4.68 7.22
C LEU A 519 -9.90 5.21 7.48
N THR A 520 -10.59 4.74 8.54
CA THR A 520 -11.88 5.31 8.97
C THR A 520 -11.72 6.79 9.36
N SER A 521 -10.67 7.13 10.11
CA SER A 521 -10.34 8.52 10.45
C SER A 521 -10.00 9.38 9.23
N CYS A 522 -9.33 8.80 8.22
CA CYS A 522 -9.08 9.48 6.95
C CYS A 522 -10.39 9.78 6.22
N LEU A 523 -11.30 8.80 6.12
CA LEU A 523 -12.60 8.99 5.49
C LEU A 523 -13.41 10.06 6.22
N GLU A 524 -13.42 10.07 7.55
CA GLU A 524 -14.07 11.13 8.34
C GLU A 524 -13.47 12.51 8.00
N SER A 525 -12.14 12.63 7.96
CA SER A 525 -11.45 13.90 7.67
C SER A 525 -11.73 14.41 6.25
N LEU A 526 -11.76 13.51 5.26
CA LEU A 526 -12.12 13.82 3.87
C LEU A 526 -13.58 14.24 3.73
N SER A 527 -14.47 13.62 4.51
CA SER A 527 -15.91 13.89 4.50
C SER A 527 -16.29 15.12 5.33
N ASN A 528 -15.41 15.55 6.23
CA ASN A 528 -15.64 16.71 7.11
C ASN A 528 -14.33 17.49 7.32
N PRO A 529 -13.98 18.40 6.40
CA PRO A 529 -12.72 19.16 6.44
C PRO A 529 -12.59 20.11 7.64
N SER A 530 -13.66 20.30 8.43
CA SER A 530 -13.64 21.22 9.59
C SER A 530 -12.72 20.78 10.73
N ARG A 531 -12.35 19.49 10.78
CA ARG A 531 -11.44 18.96 11.79
C ARG A 531 -10.00 19.11 11.31
N ALA A 532 -9.26 20.06 11.87
CA ALA A 532 -7.84 20.21 11.61
C ALA A 532 -7.08 18.94 12.03
N LEU A 533 -6.44 18.27 11.07
CA LEU A 533 -5.56 17.13 11.32
C LEU A 533 -4.14 17.64 11.64
N LYS A 534 -3.59 17.25 12.78
CA LYS A 534 -2.18 17.48 13.11
C LYS A 534 -1.37 16.22 12.79
N TYR A 535 -0.85 16.14 11.57
CA TYR A 535 -0.06 15.00 11.11
C TYR A 535 1.18 15.47 10.36
N ARG A 536 2.29 14.74 10.54
CA ARG A 536 3.55 14.91 9.83
C ARG A 536 4.00 13.54 9.30
N PRO A 537 4.67 13.48 8.14
CA PRO A 537 5.09 12.22 7.57
C PRO A 537 6.03 11.49 8.54
N VAL A 538 5.73 10.22 8.76
CA VAL A 538 6.47 9.30 9.62
C VAL A 538 7.29 8.35 8.77
N TYR A 539 6.85 8.02 7.56
CA TYR A 539 7.50 7.01 6.74
C TYR A 539 8.23 7.60 5.53
N SER A 540 8.53 8.89 5.52
CA SER A 540 9.39 9.48 4.49
C SER A 540 10.88 9.17 4.70
N HIS A 541 11.71 9.39 3.67
CA HIS A 541 13.16 9.28 3.86
C HIS A 541 13.63 10.34 4.87
N THR A 542 13.21 11.59 4.75
CA THR A 542 13.59 12.63 5.72
C THR A 542 13.22 12.22 7.15
N ALA A 543 12.00 11.74 7.38
CA ALA A 543 11.57 11.28 8.70
C ALA A 543 12.40 10.09 9.22
N SER A 544 12.77 9.16 8.33
CA SER A 544 13.65 8.04 8.68
C SER A 544 15.06 8.52 9.07
N TYR A 545 15.70 9.34 8.25
CA TYR A 545 17.00 9.94 8.55
C TYR A 545 16.98 10.71 9.89
N ASN A 546 15.95 11.52 10.12
CA ASN A 546 15.80 12.27 11.36
C ASN A 546 15.70 11.35 12.59
N ARG A 547 14.96 10.25 12.48
CA ARG A 547 14.91 9.25 13.56
C ARG A 547 16.26 8.59 13.81
N GLN A 548 16.98 8.22 12.75
CA GLN A 548 18.30 7.59 12.89
C GLN A 548 19.31 8.55 13.53
N PHE A 549 19.33 9.82 13.10
CA PHE A 549 20.14 10.84 13.74
C PHE A 549 19.77 11.02 15.21
N ALA A 550 18.48 11.18 15.53
CA ALA A 550 18.03 11.31 16.92
C ALA A 550 18.43 10.09 17.78
N ALA A 551 18.35 8.87 17.24
CA ALA A 551 18.75 7.65 17.92
C ALA A 551 20.27 7.61 18.19
N ILE A 552 21.10 7.95 17.18
CA ILE A 552 22.55 8.05 17.35
C ILE A 552 22.87 9.07 18.45
N PHE A 553 22.25 10.25 18.44
CA PHE A 553 22.49 11.28 19.44
C PHE A 553 22.06 10.85 20.84
N ALA A 554 20.89 10.23 20.97
CA ALA A 554 20.42 9.69 22.24
C ALA A 554 21.39 8.65 22.81
N ASN A 555 21.88 7.75 21.95
CA ASN A 555 22.85 6.72 22.33
C ASN A 555 24.20 7.34 22.74
N LEU A 556 24.73 8.30 21.98
CA LEU A 556 25.98 8.98 22.33
C LEU A 556 25.86 9.77 23.65
N ASN A 557 24.74 10.45 23.88
CA ASN A 557 24.49 11.14 25.15
C ASN A 557 24.34 10.18 26.32
N ARG A 558 23.67 9.05 26.13
CA ARG A 558 23.57 7.98 27.13
C ARG A 558 24.94 7.39 27.45
N LEU A 559 25.75 7.13 26.44
CA LEU A 559 27.12 6.65 26.62
C LEU A 559 27.97 7.66 27.40
N ARG A 560 27.90 8.95 27.04
CA ARG A 560 28.56 10.03 27.77
C ARG A 560 28.12 10.08 29.24
N ALA A 561 26.83 9.94 29.50
CA ALA A 561 26.29 9.93 30.87
C ALA A 561 26.77 8.70 31.65
N ILE A 562 26.83 7.51 31.04
CA ILE A 562 27.40 6.31 31.68
C ILE A 562 28.87 6.55 32.04
N ILE A 563 29.68 7.06 31.11
CA ILE A 563 31.11 7.35 31.34
C ILE A 563 31.32 8.40 32.43
N ALA A 564 30.45 9.43 32.49
CA ALA A 564 30.56 10.50 33.47
C ALA A 564 30.11 10.09 34.89
N ASN A 565 29.07 9.25 34.98
CA ASN A 565 28.43 8.92 36.25
C ASN A 565 28.96 7.62 36.89
N ASP A 566 29.44 6.67 36.09
CA ASP A 566 30.04 5.44 36.58
C ASP A 566 31.54 5.62 36.76
N ARG A 567 31.98 5.77 38.00
CA ARG A 567 33.39 5.96 38.34
C ARG A 567 34.29 4.83 37.83
N LEU A 568 33.81 3.58 37.82
CA LEU A 568 34.62 2.45 37.36
C LEU A 568 34.81 2.51 35.84
N VAL A 569 33.75 2.84 35.10
CA VAL A 569 33.83 3.05 33.66
C VAL A 569 34.68 4.28 33.35
N SER A 570 34.49 5.38 34.07
CA SER A 570 35.29 6.60 33.93
C SER A 570 36.78 6.33 34.14
N ASP A 571 37.15 5.67 35.25
CA ASP A 571 38.53 5.32 35.58
C ASP A 571 39.11 4.36 34.51
N ALA A 572 38.34 3.37 34.04
CA ALA A 572 38.76 2.44 32.99
C ALA A 572 38.98 3.15 31.63
N VAL A 573 38.08 4.08 31.27
CA VAL A 573 38.23 4.91 30.08
C VAL A 573 39.47 5.79 30.22
N CYS A 574 39.67 6.46 31.37
CA CYS A 574 40.84 7.28 31.67
C CYS A 574 42.15 6.50 31.56
N LEU A 575 42.17 5.21 31.93
CA LEU A 575 43.36 4.34 31.80
C LEU A 575 43.70 3.97 30.35
N MET A 576 42.85 4.30 29.37
CA MET A 576 43.11 4.08 27.94
C MET A 576 43.82 5.26 27.25
N GLU A 577 44.52 6.12 28.01
CA GLU A 577 45.09 7.43 27.64
C GLU A 577 45.54 7.62 26.17
N GLU A 578 46.36 6.75 25.58
CA GLU A 578 46.82 6.91 24.18
C GLU A 578 45.71 6.74 23.14
N ARG A 579 44.78 5.80 23.37
CA ARG A 579 43.62 5.63 22.50
C ARG A 579 42.50 6.59 22.87
N GLN A 580 42.41 7.03 24.11
CA GLN A 580 41.44 8.04 24.52
C GLN A 580 41.80 9.41 23.95
N ALA A 581 43.09 9.77 23.85
CA ALA A 581 43.48 10.99 23.13
C ALA A 581 43.06 10.91 21.66
N GLN A 582 43.25 9.76 20.99
CA GLN A 582 42.81 9.58 19.60
C GLN A 582 41.30 9.48 19.46
N ILE A 583 40.59 8.76 20.33
CA ILE A 583 39.12 8.63 20.31
C ILE A 583 38.48 9.95 20.70
N CYS A 584 39.00 10.67 21.69
CA CYS A 584 38.54 12.01 22.02
C CYS A 584 38.89 12.96 20.87
N HIS A 585 40.05 12.87 20.22
CA HIS A 585 40.36 13.68 19.03
C HIS A 585 39.43 13.37 17.86
N ASP A 586 39.20 12.10 17.55
CA ASP A 586 38.28 11.62 16.51
C ASP A 586 36.83 11.96 16.86
N ALA A 587 36.42 11.84 18.12
CA ALA A 587 35.10 12.25 18.61
C ALA A 587 34.94 13.78 18.67
N THR A 588 36.04 14.51 18.85
CA THR A 588 36.08 15.98 18.74
C THR A 588 36.07 16.41 17.27
N ALA A 589 36.63 15.62 16.36
CA ALA A 589 36.54 15.81 14.92
C ALA A 589 35.15 15.40 14.36
N LEU A 590 34.49 14.45 15.02
CA LEU A 590 33.08 14.10 14.84
C LEU A 590 32.15 14.97 15.71
N TYR A 591 32.69 15.97 16.41
CA TYR A 591 31.90 16.90 17.20
C TYR A 591 31.13 17.77 16.24
N VAL A 592 29.92 17.33 15.93
CA VAL A 592 28.92 18.21 15.37
C VAL A 592 28.61 19.20 16.50
N ASP A 593 28.88 20.48 16.26
CA ASP A 593 28.60 21.54 17.22
C ASP A 593 27.15 21.34 17.72
N PRO A 594 26.90 21.29 19.04
CA PRO A 594 25.55 21.24 19.59
C PRO A 594 24.62 22.28 18.99
N THR A 595 25.17 23.42 18.55
CA THR A 595 24.49 24.49 17.84
C THR A 595 24.17 24.10 16.40
N ASP A 596 25.09 23.51 15.65
CA ASP A 596 24.80 22.97 14.30
C ASP A 596 23.82 21.79 14.36
N LEU A 597 23.88 21.00 15.43
CA LEU A 597 22.92 19.95 15.74
C LEU A 597 21.56 20.51 16.11
N GLN A 598 21.53 21.58 16.90
CA GLN A 598 20.31 22.28 17.24
C GLN A 598 19.72 22.95 16.00
N VAL A 599 20.54 23.55 15.13
CA VAL A 599 20.11 24.12 13.85
C VAL A 599 19.62 23.05 12.90
N MET A 600 20.30 21.90 12.77
CA MET A 600 19.78 20.76 12.01
C MET A 600 18.48 20.24 12.63
N ASN A 601 18.40 20.05 13.94
CA ASN A 601 17.15 19.64 14.58
C ASN A 601 16.05 20.70 14.45
N GLU A 602 16.35 22.00 14.47
CA GLU A 602 15.37 23.07 14.29
C GLU A 602 14.93 23.19 12.83
N MET A 603 15.85 22.96 11.88
CA MET A 603 15.55 22.86 10.46
C MET A 603 14.75 21.59 10.12
N LEU A 604 15.05 20.47 10.79
CA LEU A 604 14.46 19.15 10.54
C LEU A 604 13.19 18.89 11.36
N ALA A 605 13.07 19.48 12.55
CA ALA A 605 11.84 19.51 13.34
C ALA A 605 10.85 20.55 12.80
N GLY A 606 11.27 21.39 11.85
CA GLY A 606 10.55 22.58 11.45
C GLY A 606 10.48 23.59 12.60
N ASN A 607 10.21 24.85 12.28
CA ASN A 607 9.89 25.83 13.31
C ASN A 607 8.85 25.21 14.27
N ASN A 608 9.01 25.43 15.57
CA ASN A 608 7.98 25.10 16.58
C ASN A 608 6.64 25.84 16.33
N ASP A 609 6.51 26.60 15.24
CA ASP A 609 5.23 27.05 14.69
C ASP A 609 4.46 25.83 14.18
N ASP A 610 3.33 25.60 14.84
CA ASP A 610 2.62 24.34 15.04
C ASP A 610 1.91 23.77 13.79
N THR A 611 2.26 24.22 12.58
CA THR A 611 1.50 23.91 11.35
C THR A 611 2.39 23.37 10.23
N TRP A 612 2.30 22.07 9.98
CA TRP A 612 2.83 21.43 8.78
C TRP A 612 2.03 21.91 7.55
N GLY A 613 2.66 22.73 6.72
CA GLY A 613 2.05 23.43 5.59
C GLY A 613 2.32 22.77 4.24
N VAL A 614 1.60 23.24 3.22
CA VAL A 614 1.70 22.71 1.84
C VAL A 614 3.09 22.87 1.25
N GLU A 615 3.78 23.99 1.52
CA GLU A 615 5.16 24.18 1.04
C GLU A 615 6.13 23.19 1.70
N ASP A 616 5.94 22.88 2.99
CA ASP A 616 6.76 21.87 3.69
C ASP A 616 6.65 20.50 3.00
N LEU A 617 5.47 20.14 2.49
CA LEU A 617 5.28 18.89 1.74
C LEU A 617 6.06 18.87 0.41
N TYR A 618 6.08 19.99 -0.32
CA TYR A 618 6.85 20.09 -1.57
C TYR A 618 8.36 20.04 -1.33
N ASP A 619 8.83 20.72 -0.28
CA ASP A 619 10.23 20.71 0.15
C ASP A 619 10.65 19.33 0.65
N GLU A 620 9.77 18.68 1.41
CA GLU A 620 9.94 17.30 1.89
C GLU A 620 10.05 16.33 0.71
N HIS A 621 9.22 16.46 -0.33
CA HIS A 621 9.35 15.63 -1.52
C HIS A 621 10.69 15.83 -2.24
N SER A 622 11.12 17.07 -2.40
CA SER A 622 12.40 17.41 -3.02
C SER A 622 13.57 16.80 -2.24
N THR A 623 13.50 16.88 -0.90
CA THR A 623 14.46 16.25 0.01
C THR A 623 14.44 14.73 -0.11
N ASN A 624 13.26 14.12 -0.16
CA ASN A 624 13.10 12.68 -0.34
C ASN A 624 13.69 12.19 -1.67
N LEU A 625 13.56 12.94 -2.77
CA LEU A 625 14.20 12.60 -4.04
C LEU A 625 15.72 12.55 -3.90
N LEU A 626 16.33 13.54 -3.24
CA LEU A 626 17.76 13.56 -2.96
C LEU A 626 18.18 12.36 -2.09
N LEU A 627 17.46 12.11 -1.00
CA LEU A 627 17.77 11.04 -0.04
C LEU A 627 17.51 9.63 -0.59
N SER A 628 16.58 9.47 -1.54
CA SER A 628 16.28 8.16 -2.15
C SER A 628 17.49 7.54 -2.86
N SER A 629 18.37 8.38 -3.40
CA SER A 629 19.64 7.97 -4.02
C SER A 629 20.75 7.66 -3.00
N SER A 630 20.53 7.96 -1.72
CA SER A 630 21.52 7.88 -0.64
C SER A 630 21.36 6.63 0.22
N GLY A 631 20.81 5.53 -0.31
CA GLY A 631 20.53 4.31 0.48
C GLY A 631 21.73 3.77 1.28
N ALA A 632 22.95 3.88 0.73
CA ALA A 632 24.18 3.49 1.45
C ALA A 632 24.45 4.36 2.69
N SER A 633 24.12 5.65 2.65
CA SER A 633 24.26 6.56 3.78
C SER A 633 23.27 6.22 4.88
N LEU A 634 22.02 5.89 4.53
CA LEU A 634 21.02 5.45 5.51
C LEU A 634 21.45 4.15 6.21
N ALA A 635 21.88 3.16 5.43
CA ALA A 635 22.37 1.89 5.98
C ALA A 635 23.56 2.11 6.92
N LEU A 636 24.48 3.02 6.59
CA LEU A 636 25.59 3.37 7.46
C LEU A 636 25.12 4.04 8.77
N LEU A 637 24.10 4.89 8.73
CA LEU A 637 23.52 5.51 9.93
C LEU A 637 22.86 4.45 10.82
N GLU A 638 22.09 3.52 10.23
CA GLU A 638 21.46 2.41 10.93
C GLU A 638 22.50 1.51 11.61
N ASP A 639 23.56 1.13 10.88
CA ASP A 639 24.68 0.36 11.43
C ASP A 639 25.37 1.09 12.58
N THR A 640 25.52 2.42 12.46
CA THR A 640 26.16 3.24 13.50
C THR A 640 25.28 3.33 14.75
N ALA A 641 23.96 3.49 14.57
CA ALA A 641 23.00 3.51 15.67
C ALA A 641 22.99 2.17 16.42
N ALA A 642 22.91 1.06 15.68
CA ALA A 642 22.92 -0.29 16.22
C ALA A 642 24.24 -0.63 16.93
N ALA A 643 25.38 -0.23 16.36
CA ALA A 643 26.68 -0.42 16.99
C ALA A 643 26.82 0.37 18.29
N ALA A 644 26.31 1.62 18.34
CA ALA A 644 26.31 2.43 19.54
C ALA A 644 25.44 1.80 20.64
N GLU A 645 24.24 1.32 20.29
CA GLU A 645 23.34 0.63 21.23
C GLU A 645 23.95 -0.66 21.77
N SER A 646 24.52 -1.50 20.90
CA SER A 646 25.20 -2.74 21.28
C SER A 646 26.39 -2.48 22.23
N TYR A 647 27.17 -1.43 21.96
CA TYR A 647 28.28 -1.03 22.84
C TYR A 647 27.79 -0.59 24.22
N ILE A 648 26.71 0.19 24.29
CA ILE A 648 26.09 0.61 25.56
C ILE A 648 25.55 -0.60 26.33
N ALA A 649 24.88 -1.53 25.65
CA ALA A 649 24.39 -2.76 26.27
C ALA A 649 25.54 -3.58 26.88
N GLY A 650 26.62 -3.80 26.12
CA GLY A 650 27.80 -4.53 26.59
C GLY A 650 28.52 -3.83 27.76
N LEU A 651 28.57 -2.50 27.79
CA LEU A 651 29.09 -1.75 28.94
C LEU A 651 28.22 -1.97 30.18
N ASN A 652 26.90 -1.84 30.05
CA ASN A 652 25.97 -2.02 31.17
C ASN A 652 26.05 -3.44 31.75
N GLU A 653 26.04 -4.48 30.90
CA GLU A 653 26.15 -5.87 31.33
C GLU A 653 27.43 -6.12 32.14
N ARG A 654 28.55 -5.53 31.70
CA ARG A 654 29.85 -5.66 32.37
C ARG A 654 29.91 -4.87 33.67
N THR A 655 29.40 -3.63 33.71
CA THR A 655 29.24 -2.88 34.97
C THR A 655 28.46 -3.71 35.98
N ILE A 656 27.32 -4.29 35.58
CA ILE A 656 26.49 -5.14 36.44
C ILE A 656 27.28 -6.38 36.91
N ALA A 657 28.03 -7.03 36.04
CA ALA A 657 28.85 -8.20 36.40
C ALA A 657 29.95 -7.84 37.41
N VAL A 658 30.62 -6.70 37.22
CA VAL A 658 31.65 -6.18 38.12
C VAL A 658 31.06 -5.85 39.49
N GLU A 659 29.91 -5.17 39.53
CA GLU A 659 29.21 -4.85 40.77
C GLU A 659 28.78 -6.11 41.54
N ARG A 660 28.24 -7.12 40.83
CA ARG A 660 27.89 -8.43 41.43
C ARG A 660 29.13 -9.10 42.01
N GLY A 661 30.21 -9.19 41.24
CA GLY A 661 31.46 -9.79 41.70
C GLY A 661 32.08 -9.05 42.89
N ALA A 662 31.95 -7.72 42.96
CA ALA A 662 32.38 -6.92 44.11
C ALA A 662 31.52 -7.23 45.35
N ARG A 663 30.19 -7.29 45.21
CA ARG A 663 29.28 -7.67 46.31
C ARG A 663 29.56 -9.06 46.83
N ASP A 664 29.75 -10.04 45.95
CA ASP A 664 30.03 -11.43 46.35
C ASP A 664 31.35 -11.55 47.12
N ARG A 665 32.38 -10.78 46.77
CA ARG A 665 33.66 -10.77 47.52
C ARG A 665 33.51 -10.14 48.90
N VAL A 666 32.75 -9.05 49.01
CA VAL A 666 32.44 -8.41 50.29
C VAL A 666 31.66 -9.37 51.19
N ASN A 667 30.64 -10.05 50.65
CA ASN A 667 29.86 -11.04 51.38
C ASN A 667 30.70 -12.25 51.85
N ASN A 668 31.76 -12.59 51.10
CA ASN A 668 32.69 -13.66 51.44
C ASN A 668 33.87 -13.22 52.33
N GLY A 669 33.83 -12.01 52.92
CA GLY A 669 34.85 -11.53 53.86
C GLY A 669 36.23 -11.28 53.25
N ARG A 670 36.34 -11.22 51.91
CA ARG A 670 37.60 -10.94 51.21
C ARG A 670 37.68 -9.45 50.89
N ALA A 671 38.77 -8.79 51.31
CA ALA A 671 39.06 -7.42 50.92
C ALA A 671 39.16 -7.33 49.38
N ALA A 672 38.41 -6.44 48.75
CA ALA A 672 38.40 -6.29 47.30
C ALA A 672 39.69 -5.60 46.82
N PRO A 673 40.58 -6.26 46.06
CA PRO A 673 41.71 -5.57 45.45
C PRO A 673 41.21 -4.81 44.22
N ARG A 674 41.47 -3.50 44.16
CA ARG A 674 41.18 -2.62 43.01
C ARG A 674 41.77 -3.12 41.68
N GLN A 675 42.78 -4.01 41.71
CA GLN A 675 43.50 -4.49 40.52
C GLN A 675 42.72 -5.44 39.61
N GLY A 676 41.85 -6.31 40.15
CA GLY A 676 41.13 -7.30 39.31
C GLY A 676 40.14 -6.68 38.32
N LEU A 677 39.71 -5.46 38.60
CA LEU A 677 38.81 -4.68 37.75
C LEU A 677 39.54 -4.10 36.53
N VAL A 678 40.80 -3.68 36.73
CA VAL A 678 41.70 -3.20 35.67
C VAL A 678 42.10 -4.34 34.73
N GLU A 679 42.29 -5.56 35.25
CA GLU A 679 42.59 -6.74 34.43
C GLU A 679 41.40 -7.21 33.60
N SER A 680 40.19 -7.20 34.17
CA SER A 680 38.97 -7.49 33.40
C SER A 680 38.70 -6.43 32.31
N CYS A 681 39.00 -5.15 32.58
CA CYS A 681 38.99 -4.10 31.55
C CYS A 681 40.09 -4.28 30.48
N ARG A 682 41.22 -4.93 30.81
CA ARG A 682 42.28 -5.27 29.85
C ARG A 682 41.88 -6.40 28.92
N GLU A 683 41.10 -7.38 29.37
CA GLU A 683 40.57 -8.46 28.50
C GLU A 683 39.61 -7.92 27.42
N VAL A 684 38.85 -6.86 27.73
CA VAL A 684 38.01 -6.13 26.75
C VAL A 684 38.82 -5.66 25.53
N LYS A 685 40.08 -5.28 25.73
CA LYS A 685 40.99 -4.80 24.68
C LYS A 685 41.17 -5.83 23.54
N ASN A 686 41.10 -7.12 23.86
CA ASN A 686 41.33 -8.20 22.89
C ASN A 686 40.06 -8.54 22.09
N ASP A 687 38.88 -8.48 22.71
CA ASP A 687 37.61 -8.82 22.02
C ASP A 687 37.17 -7.73 21.03
N THR A 688 37.40 -6.44 21.32
CA THR A 688 37.05 -5.36 20.39
C THR A 688 37.96 -5.32 19.15
N LEU A 689 39.18 -5.87 19.25
CA LEU A 689 40.09 -6.03 18.10
C LEU A 689 39.58 -7.11 17.12
N ASN A 690 38.89 -8.14 17.61
CA ASN A 690 38.29 -9.17 16.76
C ASN A 690 37.11 -8.64 15.93
N PHE A 691 36.32 -7.69 16.45
CA PHE A 691 35.26 -7.02 15.68
C PHE A 691 35.79 -6.22 14.47
N ARG A 692 36.99 -5.62 14.58
CA ARG A 692 37.66 -4.95 13.43
C ARG A 692 38.10 -5.94 12.34
N CYS A 693 38.40 -7.18 12.71
CA CYS A 693 38.81 -8.22 11.75
C CYS A 693 37.61 -8.76 10.92
N ILE A 694 36.44 -8.90 11.55
CA ILE A 694 35.21 -9.33 10.86
C ILE A 694 34.80 -8.33 9.77
N ARG A 695 34.98 -7.03 10.02
CA ARG A 695 34.62 -5.95 9.06
C ARG A 695 35.54 -5.89 7.84
N LYS A 696 36.84 -6.20 7.98
CA LYS A 696 37.78 -6.27 6.84
C LYS A 696 37.47 -7.47 5.93
N HIS A 697 36.91 -8.54 6.48
CA HIS A 697 36.53 -9.72 5.70
C HIS A 697 35.21 -9.54 4.94
N GLN A 698 34.25 -8.79 5.49
CA GLN A 698 32.94 -8.55 4.85
C GLN A 698 32.96 -7.46 3.78
N LEU A 699 33.78 -6.41 3.91
CA LEU A 699 33.92 -5.37 2.87
C LEU A 699 34.88 -5.77 1.72
N GLY A 700 35.65 -6.85 1.89
CA GLY A 700 36.57 -7.36 0.88
C GLY A 700 35.95 -8.36 -0.11
N GLN A 701 34.65 -8.62 -0.03
CA GLN A 701 33.93 -9.58 -0.92
C GLN A 701 32.84 -8.90 -1.75
N ILE A 702 33.10 -7.70 -2.28
CA ILE A 702 32.35 -7.19 -3.43
C ILE A 702 33.00 -7.78 -4.68
N PRO A 703 32.29 -8.57 -5.52
CA PRO A 703 32.88 -9.09 -6.74
C PRO A 703 33.16 -7.92 -7.68
N GLU A 704 34.42 -7.77 -8.11
CA GLU A 704 34.76 -6.94 -9.27
C GLU A 704 34.15 -7.58 -10.53
N GLY A 705 32.88 -7.26 -10.77
CA GLY A 705 32.14 -7.63 -11.97
C GLY A 705 32.60 -6.78 -13.15
N SER A 706 33.21 -7.46 -14.11
CA SER A 706 33.80 -6.95 -15.34
C SER A 706 32.91 -6.01 -16.16
N THR A 707 33.31 -4.74 -16.30
CA THR A 707 32.96 -3.90 -17.45
C THR A 707 34.09 -3.94 -18.48
N LYS A 708 34.12 -5.00 -19.30
CA LYS A 708 34.85 -4.95 -20.56
C LYS A 708 34.02 -4.15 -21.57
N LEU A 709 34.39 -2.90 -21.79
CA LEU A 709 34.03 -2.14 -22.98
C LEU A 709 34.70 -2.80 -24.20
N PRO A 710 33.98 -3.04 -25.32
CA PRO A 710 34.62 -3.49 -26.55
C PRO A 710 35.38 -2.34 -27.20
N SER A 711 36.65 -2.59 -27.48
CA SER A 711 37.52 -1.78 -28.33
C SER A 711 36.95 -1.67 -29.74
N ARG A 712 36.85 -0.44 -30.23
CA ARG A 712 36.65 -0.11 -31.64
C ARG A 712 37.97 -0.30 -32.39
N GLU A 713 38.01 -1.33 -33.24
CA GLU A 713 38.76 -1.42 -34.50
C GLU A 713 37.69 -1.91 -35.50
N GLY A 714 37.38 -1.24 -36.60
CA GLY A 714 38.26 -0.90 -37.71
C GLY A 714 37.85 -1.75 -38.91
N ASP A 715 36.71 -1.43 -39.53
CA ASP A 715 36.36 -1.51 -40.97
C ASP A 715 34.88 -1.13 -41.18
#